data_AF-A0A935Z2F3-F1
#
_entry.id   AF-A0A935Z2F3-F1
#
_cell.length_a   1.000
_cell.length_b   1.000
_cell.length_c   1.000
_cell.angle_alpha   90.00
_cell.angle_beta   90.00
_cell.angle_gamma   90.00
#
_symmetry.space_group_name_H-M   'P 1'
#
loop_
_entity.id
_entity.type
_entity.pdbx_description
1 polymer ?
#
loop_
_entity_poly.entity_id
_entity_poly.type
_entity_poly.pdbx_seq_one_letter_code
_entity_poly.pdbx_strand_id
1 'polypeptide(L)'
;MRRSTLLVSTLAVTVLACATVASEERARHLADTAGIEIPSADDGIPGVAAPMSLTASDGTGLKLVSVTANASIEDPLAFTELTMVFENPLDRQLEGQFKITLPQDASLSRFAMKIDDRWQEGEVVEKQAARRAYEDFLHRKQDPALLEQGGGNEFAARVFPIPPRGRKEIVLSYSETLKGTEPYVLPLRGLPKLEELDIKVQGGAGSGGPKTFYRRDFSPARDFVLGGKSVARNAAIMNEKIAVARVVPFSESRPEPVEGALVLVDTSASRALDLEAGAKLLQGVLAKLPGDTRLTVHAFDEDTAPIFDGEARAYGDAETQAIVSRRALGASNLELALTRAKTLVGGSKAKKRVILVTDGVTTVGETDSQKLAATVESLTGAGVERLDAIAVGSVRDDAFLRRITGKTLPKSGVVLAASRGPEEIARRLGEATSRNVPVSVEGARWTYPKLLDGLQSGDEVLVYAELSEERPLVVSAAGQTHKPLVHKAERPLLERTWAKAKIESLVAAPLPGGEDETKKAIVALSTKHRVMSPHTSFLVLETEADYARFNIDRRSKLDILTIADGRVVTTKRSRTNDPSDFDGDDKEKSGGTRARGEEGSTRDPHLARQAALREAQEFGSIGLLNTGAGGDPNAPTAPWGREEGDPMSARGNMWGDSIGDAFGAGGLGLTGVGEGGGGQGQGFGGGGTIGGVRQPGSSEGIGLGSIGTLGHGAGTGTGQGFGSGHGRLGGAHATHPPRIRQGATQVSGRLPPEVIQRIVRQNFGRFRLCYENGLRRNPNLQGRVAVRFIIDRSGAVANASNGGSDLPDASVVSCVARAFMNLSFPQPEGGVVVVTYPFMFDPGDGPPPPFPTFRSTPEPPSRAPQRTFVRAPDNERVGGEPPYEGKMKDVMTAIGAGNVVAARDLATSWQRTSPTDVLALVALGETAEKSGDRALAQRSYASIVDLFGFRADSRRFAGARLERLGDAGSIALATDIYAKAVEQRPDHPAGHRLLAYAWLKQKQFEKAFEACRVGLERNYPEGRFAGVKRILAEDLGLIAAAWKKAEPARSAEIDKRLEQAHGTKENGPSLRFVLNWETDANDVDFHIRDAQGGHAYYGSRTLGSGGELYADVTTGYGPECFTIRTPKAQRPYPYRLEAHYFARGPMGYGMGKLQVIEHDGDGTLTFDERPYVVMVDRAYVDLGRVEK
;
A
#
# COMPACT_ATOMS: atom_id res chain seq x y z
N MET A 1 -35.76 64.60 17.50
CA MET A 1 -35.83 63.20 17.98
C MET A 1 -35.93 62.26 16.77
N ARG A 2 -34.87 61.51 16.39
CA ARG A 2 -34.93 60.34 15.45
C ARG A 2 -33.57 59.63 15.18
N ARG A 3 -32.66 59.54 16.17
CA ARG A 3 -31.38 58.79 16.03
C ARG A 3 -31.06 57.78 17.14
N SER A 4 -31.72 57.84 18.29
CA SER A 4 -31.41 56.97 19.44
C SER A 4 -32.06 55.58 19.39
N THR A 5 -33.01 55.34 18.49
CA THR A 5 -33.87 54.13 18.54
C THR A 5 -33.26 52.91 17.82
N LEU A 6 -32.52 53.11 16.72
CA LEU A 6 -31.98 51.97 15.94
C LEU A 6 -30.84 51.22 16.64
N LEU A 7 -29.93 51.93 17.33
CA LEU A 7 -28.78 51.28 18.00
C LEU A 7 -29.23 50.27 19.08
N VAL A 8 -30.31 50.58 19.80
CA VAL A 8 -30.83 49.71 20.87
C VAL A 8 -31.41 48.42 20.30
N SER A 9 -32.14 48.49 19.18
CA SER A 9 -32.66 47.29 18.50
C SER A 9 -31.55 46.38 17.97
N THR A 10 -30.48 46.92 17.37
CA THR A 10 -29.38 46.09 16.85
C THR A 10 -28.63 45.40 17.99
N LEU A 11 -28.29 46.14 19.05
CA LEU A 11 -27.59 45.58 20.21
C LEU A 11 -28.41 44.49 20.90
N ALA A 12 -29.73 44.68 21.02
CA ALA A 12 -30.63 43.68 21.61
C ALA A 12 -30.65 42.37 20.81
N VAL A 13 -30.67 42.43 19.47
CA VAL A 13 -30.64 41.23 18.62
C VAL A 13 -29.29 40.50 18.73
N THR A 14 -28.15 41.21 18.72
CA THR A 14 -26.83 40.57 18.88
C THR A 14 -26.66 39.95 20.27
N VAL A 15 -27.11 40.63 21.34
CA VAL A 15 -27.06 40.09 22.70
C VAL A 15 -27.98 38.87 22.85
N LEU A 16 -29.16 38.88 22.22
CA LEU A 16 -30.06 37.72 22.25
C LEU A 16 -29.46 36.53 21.48
N ALA A 17 -28.82 36.76 20.33
CA ALA A 17 -28.13 35.71 19.56
C ALA A 17 -26.92 35.12 20.31
N CYS A 18 -26.10 35.95 20.95
CA CYS A 18 -25.03 35.47 21.82
C CYS A 18 -25.58 34.71 23.05
N ALA A 19 -26.72 35.15 23.60
CA ALA A 19 -27.38 34.46 24.70
C ALA A 19 -27.97 33.11 24.27
N THR A 20 -28.53 32.97 23.06
CA THR A 20 -29.01 31.67 22.55
C THR A 20 -27.86 30.71 22.33
N VAL A 21 -26.78 31.12 21.64
CA VAL A 21 -25.59 30.26 21.43
C VAL A 21 -24.96 29.84 22.75
N ALA A 22 -24.75 30.77 23.70
CA ALA A 22 -24.24 30.44 25.03
C ALA A 22 -25.22 29.59 25.87
N SER A 23 -26.53 29.64 25.58
CA SER A 23 -27.53 28.76 26.19
C SER A 23 -27.54 27.36 25.58
N GLU A 24 -27.26 27.22 24.28
CA GLU A 24 -27.09 25.93 23.62
C GLU A 24 -25.79 25.26 24.05
N GLU A 25 -24.67 25.98 24.13
CA GLU A 25 -23.42 25.48 24.71
C GLU A 25 -23.63 25.03 26.16
N ARG A 26 -24.35 25.82 26.98
CA ARG A 26 -24.72 25.43 28.35
C ARG A 26 -25.67 24.23 28.40
N ALA A 27 -26.65 24.14 27.51
CA ALA A 27 -27.59 23.00 27.46
C ALA A 27 -26.87 21.70 27.07
N ARG A 28 -25.99 21.76 26.06
CA ARG A 28 -25.08 20.65 25.70
C ARG A 28 -24.16 20.26 26.87
N HIS A 29 -23.73 21.22 27.67
CA HIS A 29 -22.95 20.96 28.89
C HIS A 29 -23.75 20.38 30.08
N LEU A 30 -25.08 20.50 30.08
CA LEU A 30 -25.94 20.14 31.23
C LEU A 30 -26.76 18.85 31.03
N ALA A 31 -26.85 18.32 29.81
CA ALA A 31 -27.68 17.15 29.50
C ALA A 31 -27.02 15.79 29.86
N ASP A 32 -25.72 15.78 30.16
CA ASP A 32 -24.86 14.62 29.94
C ASP A 32 -24.12 14.14 31.21
N THR A 33 -24.45 12.93 31.69
CA THR A 33 -23.69 12.12 32.69
C THR A 33 -24.44 10.85 33.10
N ALA A 34 -25.77 10.92 33.26
CA ALA A 34 -26.55 9.81 33.82
C ALA A 34 -26.56 8.58 32.89
N GLY A 35 -25.83 7.52 33.29
CA GLY A 35 -25.70 6.28 32.51
C GLY A 35 -24.56 6.27 31.48
N ILE A 36 -23.54 7.13 31.62
CA ILE A 36 -22.34 7.11 30.78
C ILE A 36 -21.12 7.02 31.70
N GLU A 37 -20.24 6.04 31.48
CA GLU A 37 -18.92 6.05 32.12
C GLU A 37 -17.98 6.90 31.26
N ILE A 38 -17.74 8.12 31.72
CA ILE A 38 -16.96 9.14 31.01
C ILE A 38 -15.46 8.98 31.34
N PRO A 39 -14.55 8.99 30.34
CA PRO A 39 -13.11 8.94 30.58
C PRO A 39 -12.60 10.10 31.47
N SER A 40 -11.95 9.75 32.58
CA SER A 40 -11.19 10.66 33.43
C SER A 40 -9.92 11.15 32.72
N ALA A 41 -9.64 12.44 32.74
CA ALA A 41 -8.40 13.00 32.21
C ALA A 41 -7.28 12.97 33.26
N ASP A 42 -6.72 11.78 33.51
CA ASP A 42 -5.45 11.57 34.20
C ASP A 42 -4.53 10.76 33.26
N ASP A 43 -3.25 11.13 33.26
CA ASP A 43 -2.10 10.58 32.51
C ASP A 43 -2.39 9.50 31.45
N GLY A 44 -2.19 9.89 30.17
CA GLY A 44 -2.30 8.99 29.03
C GLY A 44 -1.34 7.80 29.13
N ILE A 45 -1.88 6.65 29.56
CA ILE A 45 -1.13 5.45 29.92
C ILE A 45 -0.24 4.99 28.74
N PRO A 46 1.09 5.02 28.88
CA PRO A 46 1.99 4.53 27.84
C PRO A 46 1.75 3.03 27.56
N GLY A 47 1.76 2.65 26.28
CA GLY A 47 1.65 1.24 25.87
C GLY A 47 0.25 0.75 25.50
N VAL A 48 -0.76 1.61 25.33
CA VAL A 48 -2.04 1.19 24.74
C VAL A 48 -2.11 1.60 23.27
N ALA A 49 -2.48 0.68 22.38
CA ALA A 49 -2.67 0.95 20.96
C ALA A 49 -3.84 1.92 20.73
N ALA A 50 -3.59 3.04 20.07
CA ALA A 50 -4.63 3.95 19.60
C ALA A 50 -5.59 3.19 18.65
N PRO A 51 -6.90 3.14 18.92
CA PRO A 51 -7.84 2.31 18.16
C PRO A 51 -8.06 2.79 16.72
N MET A 52 -7.71 4.03 16.39
CA MET A 52 -7.61 4.52 15.01
C MET A 52 -6.38 5.44 14.86
N SER A 53 -5.73 5.39 13.71
CA SER A 53 -4.55 6.21 13.40
C SER A 53 -4.36 6.40 11.90
N LEU A 54 -3.59 7.43 11.53
CA LEU A 54 -3.10 7.65 10.17
C LEU A 54 -1.61 7.99 10.28
N THR A 55 -0.75 7.08 9.83
CA THR A 55 0.71 7.26 9.84
C THR A 55 1.21 7.43 8.42
N ALA A 56 2.01 8.46 8.16
CA ALA A 56 2.77 8.56 6.92
C ALA A 56 3.67 7.32 6.74
N SER A 57 4.00 7.03 5.49
CA SER A 57 4.75 5.81 5.13
C SER A 57 6.20 5.78 5.64
N ASP A 58 6.73 6.92 6.11
CA ASP A 58 8.00 7.08 6.81
C ASP A 58 7.91 6.89 8.35
N GLY A 59 6.71 6.58 8.87
CA GLY A 59 6.42 6.44 10.30
C GLY A 59 5.88 7.70 10.97
N THR A 60 5.86 8.86 10.29
CA THR A 60 5.36 10.12 10.88
C THR A 60 3.85 10.04 11.13
N GLY A 61 3.44 9.99 12.40
CA GLY A 61 2.01 10.08 12.76
C GLY A 61 1.40 11.41 12.32
N LEU A 62 0.31 11.36 11.56
CA LEU A 62 -0.51 12.54 11.29
C LEU A 62 -1.34 12.87 12.53
N LYS A 63 -1.64 14.15 12.70
CA LYS A 63 -2.44 14.62 13.84
C LYS A 63 -3.90 14.25 13.59
N LEU A 64 -4.45 13.32 14.38
CA LEU A 64 -5.90 13.13 14.45
C LEU A 64 -6.49 14.39 15.12
N VAL A 65 -7.23 15.18 14.35
CA VAL A 65 -7.80 16.47 14.74
C VAL A 65 -9.13 16.27 15.45
N SER A 66 -10.05 15.52 14.85
CA SER A 66 -11.37 15.32 15.42
C SER A 66 -11.96 13.96 15.07
N VAL A 67 -12.88 13.52 15.94
CA VAL A 67 -13.68 12.31 15.78
C VAL A 67 -15.15 12.65 16.05
N THR A 68 -16.01 12.34 15.09
CA THR A 68 -17.47 12.39 15.25
C THR A 68 -18.02 10.98 15.13
N ALA A 69 -18.76 10.53 16.14
CA ALA A 69 -19.33 9.18 16.22
C ALA A 69 -20.85 9.26 16.41
N ASN A 70 -21.61 8.66 15.50
CA ASN A 70 -23.05 8.46 15.65
C ASN A 70 -23.32 6.96 15.80
N ALA A 71 -24.18 6.55 16.74
CA ALA A 71 -24.54 5.14 16.93
C ALA A 71 -26.02 4.91 17.22
N SER A 72 -26.59 3.85 16.64
CA SER A 72 -27.97 3.40 16.80
C SER A 72 -27.98 1.95 17.29
N ILE A 73 -28.64 1.69 18.42
CA ILE A 73 -28.69 0.37 19.07
C ILE A 73 -30.06 -0.29 18.82
N GLU A 74 -30.04 -1.37 18.03
CA GLU A 74 -31.17 -2.21 17.65
C GLU A 74 -30.88 -3.68 18.08
N ASP A 75 -30.85 -3.89 19.41
CA ASP A 75 -30.53 -5.17 20.08
C ASP A 75 -31.16 -6.39 19.38
N PRO A 76 -30.37 -7.36 18.87
CA PRO A 76 -28.98 -7.67 19.23
C PRO A 76 -27.84 -6.89 18.56
N LEU A 77 -28.13 -5.91 17.70
CA LEU A 77 -27.12 -5.18 16.94
C LEU A 77 -26.91 -3.75 17.43
N ALA A 78 -25.74 -3.19 17.10
CA ALA A 78 -25.53 -1.75 17.01
C ALA A 78 -24.96 -1.40 15.64
N PHE A 79 -25.30 -0.21 15.15
CA PHE A 79 -24.72 0.38 13.94
C PHE A 79 -24.02 1.68 14.34
N THR A 80 -22.75 1.82 13.99
CA THR A 80 -21.91 2.98 14.33
C THR A 80 -21.32 3.57 13.05
N GLU A 81 -21.42 4.90 12.90
CA GLU A 81 -20.78 5.69 11.85
C GLU A 81 -19.74 6.63 12.47
N LEU A 82 -18.51 6.57 11.96
CA LEU A 82 -17.37 7.37 12.41
C LEU A 82 -16.89 8.28 11.28
N THR A 83 -16.78 9.57 11.57
CA THR A 83 -16.06 10.57 10.76
C THR A 83 -14.78 10.94 11.50
N MET A 84 -13.64 10.93 10.80
CA MET A 84 -12.34 11.30 11.36
C MET A 84 -11.67 12.34 10.46
N VAL A 85 -11.04 13.34 11.09
CA VAL A 85 -10.26 14.37 10.38
C VAL A 85 -8.81 14.25 10.81
N PHE A 86 -7.91 14.08 9.85
CA PHE A 86 -6.46 14.04 10.08
C PHE A 86 -5.77 15.24 9.44
N GLU A 87 -4.70 15.74 10.05
CA GLU A 87 -3.90 16.88 9.57
C GLU A 87 -2.44 16.47 9.36
N ASN A 88 -1.88 16.86 8.22
CA ASN A 88 -0.48 16.66 7.88
C ASN A 88 0.38 17.73 8.59
N PRO A 89 1.29 17.35 9.53
CA PRO A 89 2.13 18.32 10.22
C PRO A 89 3.30 18.86 9.37
N LEU A 90 3.56 18.27 8.20
CA LEU A 90 4.69 18.59 7.34
C LEU A 90 4.32 19.53 6.18
N ASP A 91 5.36 20.14 5.59
CA ASP A 91 5.33 20.98 4.40
C ASP A 91 5.51 20.19 3.08
N ARG A 92 5.51 18.85 3.14
CA ARG A 92 5.50 17.94 1.98
C ARG A 92 4.20 17.14 1.88
N GLN A 93 3.85 16.73 0.66
CA GLN A 93 2.74 15.80 0.40
C GLN A 93 3.13 14.40 0.91
N LEU A 94 2.18 13.63 1.45
CA LEU A 94 2.42 12.31 2.04
C LEU A 94 1.45 11.25 1.50
N GLU A 95 1.91 9.99 1.45
CA GLU A 95 1.04 8.81 1.48
C GLU A 95 0.91 8.34 2.92
N GLY A 96 -0.33 8.26 3.42
CA GLY A 96 -0.64 7.78 4.76
C GLY A 96 -1.27 6.38 4.76
N GLN A 97 -0.83 5.55 5.70
CA GLN A 97 -1.53 4.32 6.06
C GLN A 97 -2.52 4.62 7.20
N PHE A 98 -3.82 4.52 6.89
CA PHE A 98 -4.88 4.48 7.88
C PHE A 98 -4.95 3.09 8.52
N LYS A 99 -5.19 3.03 9.83
CA LYS A 99 -5.51 1.81 10.58
C LYS A 99 -6.68 2.09 11.52
N ILE A 100 -7.59 1.13 11.67
CA ILE A 100 -8.62 1.12 12.71
C ILE A 100 -8.86 -0.31 13.23
N THR A 101 -9.01 -0.44 14.54
CA THR A 101 -9.39 -1.68 15.22
C THR A 101 -10.87 -1.58 15.59
N LEU A 102 -11.73 -2.33 14.90
CA LEU A 102 -13.17 -2.35 15.19
C LEU A 102 -13.50 -3.28 16.37
N PRO A 103 -14.70 -3.19 16.99
CA PRO A 103 -15.16 -4.19 17.95
C PRO A 103 -15.12 -5.64 17.41
N GLN A 104 -15.02 -6.62 18.30
CA GLN A 104 -15.03 -8.03 17.90
C GLN A 104 -16.34 -8.42 17.21
N ASP A 105 -16.24 -9.31 16.22
CA ASP A 105 -17.36 -9.76 15.37
C ASP A 105 -18.09 -8.65 14.57
N ALA A 106 -17.58 -7.41 14.57
CA ALA A 106 -18.10 -6.31 13.76
C ALA A 106 -17.92 -6.52 12.25
N SER A 107 -18.68 -5.77 11.45
CA SER A 107 -18.66 -5.83 9.99
C SER A 107 -18.69 -4.44 9.37
N LEU A 108 -17.65 -4.11 8.60
CA LEU A 108 -17.53 -2.84 7.88
C LEU A 108 -18.47 -2.82 6.66
N SER A 109 -19.25 -1.75 6.51
CA SER A 109 -20.29 -1.62 5.47
C SER A 109 -20.21 -0.35 4.60
N ARG A 110 -19.45 0.65 5.07
CA ARG A 110 -19.13 1.89 4.36
C ARG A 110 -17.66 2.25 4.61
N PHE A 111 -16.98 2.69 3.57
CA PHE A 111 -15.70 3.38 3.64
C PHE A 111 -15.66 4.43 2.53
N ALA A 112 -15.41 5.68 2.90
CA ALA A 112 -15.37 6.81 1.99
C ALA A 112 -14.29 7.82 2.42
N MET A 113 -13.75 8.56 1.45
CA MET A 113 -12.84 9.67 1.71
C MET A 113 -13.29 10.92 0.96
N LYS A 114 -12.91 12.10 1.47
CA LYS A 114 -13.19 13.36 0.79
C LYS A 114 -12.13 13.68 -0.27
N ILE A 115 -12.59 14.07 -1.46
CA ILE A 115 -11.81 14.58 -2.60
C ILE A 115 -12.63 15.74 -3.19
N ASP A 116 -12.00 16.89 -3.47
CA ASP A 116 -12.65 18.07 -4.07
C ASP A 116 -14.01 18.42 -3.44
N ASP A 117 -14.00 18.49 -2.11
CA ASP A 117 -15.15 18.68 -1.21
C ASP A 117 -16.32 17.68 -1.33
N ARG A 118 -16.12 16.56 -2.04
CA ARG A 118 -17.12 15.50 -2.24
C ARG A 118 -16.71 14.19 -1.58
N TRP A 119 -17.71 13.43 -1.13
CA TRP A 119 -17.52 12.08 -0.58
C TRP A 119 -17.39 11.05 -1.70
N GLN A 120 -16.18 10.49 -1.85
CA GLN A 120 -15.94 9.40 -2.76
C GLN A 120 -16.13 8.05 -2.03
N GLU A 121 -17.29 7.44 -2.25
CA GLU A 121 -17.67 6.13 -1.72
C GLU A 121 -16.83 5.01 -2.35
N GLY A 122 -16.28 4.12 -1.53
CA GLY A 122 -15.64 2.89 -1.98
C GLY A 122 -16.65 1.79 -2.32
N GLU A 123 -16.24 0.83 -3.15
CA GLU A 123 -17.00 -0.37 -3.51
C GLU A 123 -16.33 -1.64 -2.96
N VAL A 124 -17.13 -2.64 -2.57
CA VAL A 124 -16.60 -3.97 -2.22
C VAL A 124 -16.30 -4.74 -3.51
N VAL A 125 -15.05 -5.19 -3.64
CA VAL A 125 -14.50 -5.84 -4.86
C VAL A 125 -13.65 -7.06 -4.50
N GLU A 126 -13.35 -7.94 -5.46
CA GLU A 126 -12.39 -9.04 -5.23
C GLU A 126 -11.00 -8.48 -4.90
N LYS A 127 -10.38 -9.00 -3.84
CA LYS A 127 -9.07 -8.55 -3.30
C LYS A 127 -7.97 -8.48 -4.36
N GLN A 128 -7.89 -9.46 -5.28
CA GLN A 128 -6.91 -9.45 -6.38
C GLN A 128 -7.25 -8.47 -7.51
N ALA A 129 -8.53 -8.16 -7.75
CA ALA A 129 -8.90 -7.08 -8.67
C ALA A 129 -8.60 -5.70 -8.05
N ALA A 130 -8.91 -5.53 -6.76
CA ALA A 130 -8.68 -4.30 -5.99
C ALA A 130 -7.20 -3.87 -6.02
N ARG A 131 -6.28 -4.80 -5.68
CA ARG A 131 -4.82 -4.57 -5.69
C ARG A 131 -4.30 -4.17 -7.08
N ARG A 132 -4.74 -4.86 -8.14
CA ARG A 132 -4.34 -4.54 -9.54
C ARG A 132 -4.85 -3.18 -10.01
N ALA A 133 -6.08 -2.81 -9.65
CA ALA A 133 -6.62 -1.49 -9.96
C ALA A 133 -5.86 -0.38 -9.21
N TYR A 134 -5.73 -0.52 -7.89
CA TYR A 134 -5.03 0.43 -7.01
C TYR A 134 -3.62 0.77 -7.53
N GLU A 135 -2.85 -0.24 -7.95
CA GLU A 135 -1.49 -0.01 -8.45
C GLU A 135 -1.44 0.71 -9.80
N ASP A 136 -2.30 0.39 -10.76
CA ASP A 136 -2.33 1.09 -12.06
C ASP A 136 -2.70 2.58 -11.90
N PHE A 137 -3.48 2.96 -10.88
CA PHE A 137 -3.75 4.37 -10.56
C PHE A 137 -2.57 5.09 -9.89
N LEU A 138 -1.82 4.42 -8.99
CA LEU A 138 -0.59 5.00 -8.43
C LEU A 138 0.41 5.41 -9.52
N HIS A 139 0.53 4.61 -10.59
CA HIS A 139 1.44 4.91 -11.71
C HIS A 139 1.01 6.15 -12.50
N ARG A 140 -0.30 6.38 -12.58
CA ARG A 140 -0.91 7.55 -13.24
C ARG A 140 -0.85 8.81 -12.38
N LYS A 141 -0.40 8.70 -11.11
CA LYS A 141 -0.48 9.75 -10.09
C LYS A 141 -1.92 10.24 -9.88
N GLN A 142 -2.85 9.30 -9.91
CA GLN A 142 -4.26 9.48 -9.54
C GLN A 142 -4.52 8.89 -8.15
N ASP A 143 -5.72 9.10 -7.61
CA ASP A 143 -5.98 9.10 -6.17
C ASP A 143 -6.90 7.96 -5.69
N PRO A 144 -6.45 6.69 -5.68
CA PRO A 144 -7.22 5.58 -5.14
C PRO A 144 -7.04 5.46 -3.62
N ALA A 145 -8.02 4.86 -2.94
CA ALA A 145 -7.81 4.27 -1.62
C ALA A 145 -8.23 2.80 -1.62
N LEU A 146 -7.38 1.95 -1.07
CA LEU A 146 -7.62 0.52 -0.92
C LEU A 146 -7.64 0.19 0.57
N LEU A 147 -8.79 -0.25 1.08
CA LEU A 147 -8.97 -0.76 2.44
C LEU A 147 -9.10 -2.29 2.43
N GLU A 148 -8.28 -2.93 3.24
CA GLU A 148 -8.27 -4.37 3.47
C GLU A 148 -8.42 -4.70 4.96
N GLN A 149 -8.95 -5.88 5.25
CA GLN A 149 -8.88 -6.46 6.59
C GLN A 149 -7.46 -6.97 6.84
N GLY A 150 -6.88 -6.59 7.98
CA GLY A 150 -5.57 -7.01 8.47
C GLY A 150 -5.68 -8.28 9.32
N GLY A 151 -5.01 -8.29 10.47
CA GLY A 151 -5.19 -9.34 11.47
C GLY A 151 -6.54 -9.18 12.20
N GLY A 152 -7.38 -10.22 12.20
CA GLY A 152 -8.63 -10.24 12.96
C GLY A 152 -9.57 -9.05 12.68
N ASN A 153 -9.81 -8.23 13.70
CA ASN A 153 -10.63 -7.00 13.67
C ASN A 153 -9.87 -5.71 13.29
N GLU A 154 -8.59 -5.77 12.90
CA GLU A 154 -7.91 -4.61 12.31
C GLU A 154 -8.32 -4.44 10.84
N PHE A 155 -8.57 -3.20 10.43
CA PHE A 155 -8.74 -2.77 9.05
C PHE A 155 -7.71 -1.69 8.73
N ALA A 156 -7.03 -1.83 7.59
CA ALA A 156 -5.99 -0.90 7.16
C ALA A 156 -6.28 -0.40 5.75
N ALA A 157 -6.05 0.89 5.51
CA ALA A 157 -6.20 1.49 4.18
C ALA A 157 -4.98 2.31 3.79
N ARG A 158 -4.62 2.30 2.51
CA ARG A 158 -3.68 3.28 1.95
C ARG A 158 -4.46 4.51 1.49
N VAL A 159 -3.99 5.69 1.89
CA VAL A 159 -4.64 6.99 1.68
C VAL A 159 -3.64 7.94 1.05
N PHE A 160 -3.87 8.24 -0.22
CA PHE A 160 -3.12 9.22 -1.01
C PHE A 160 -4.09 10.12 -1.77
N PRO A 161 -3.73 11.39 -2.05
CA PRO A 161 -2.67 12.17 -1.43
C PRO A 161 -3.15 12.75 -0.10
N ILE A 162 -2.18 13.13 0.75
CA ILE A 162 -2.40 14.02 1.88
C ILE A 162 -1.58 15.30 1.64
N PRO A 163 -2.21 16.46 1.34
CA PRO A 163 -1.49 17.68 0.97
C PRO A 163 -0.57 18.23 2.07
N PRO A 164 0.49 19.00 1.72
CA PRO A 164 1.26 19.79 2.67
C PRO A 164 0.36 20.63 3.58
N ARG A 165 0.51 20.53 4.91
CA ARG A 165 -0.33 21.22 5.91
C ARG A 165 -1.85 21.02 5.73
N GLY A 166 -2.26 20.05 4.92
CA GLY A 166 -3.66 19.80 4.58
C GLY A 166 -4.37 18.90 5.58
N ARG A 167 -5.70 18.96 5.58
CA ARG A 167 -6.57 18.01 6.28
C ARG A 167 -7.12 16.96 5.31
N LYS A 168 -7.32 15.74 5.78
CA LYS A 168 -7.96 14.63 5.05
C LYS A 168 -9.08 14.04 5.91
N GLU A 169 -10.28 13.97 5.34
CA GLU A 169 -11.49 13.50 5.99
C GLU A 169 -11.81 12.07 5.53
N ILE A 170 -12.08 11.18 6.48
CA ILE A 170 -12.40 9.76 6.26
C ILE A 170 -13.70 9.43 7.00
N VAL A 171 -14.61 8.73 6.33
CA VAL A 171 -15.85 8.20 6.90
C VAL A 171 -15.88 6.68 6.78
N LEU A 172 -16.33 6.02 7.85
CA LEU A 172 -16.62 4.59 7.84
C LEU A 172 -17.84 4.26 8.70
N SER A 173 -18.57 3.21 8.34
CA SER A 173 -19.76 2.80 9.08
C SER A 173 -19.82 1.27 9.19
N TYR A 174 -19.99 0.75 10.41
CA TYR A 174 -19.93 -0.66 10.74
C TYR A 174 -21.13 -1.10 11.61
N SER A 175 -21.51 -2.38 11.49
CA SER A 175 -22.47 -3.03 12.37
C SER A 175 -21.78 -4.03 13.29
N GLU A 176 -22.12 -4.06 14.57
CA GLU A 176 -21.56 -4.98 15.57
C GLU A 176 -22.65 -5.75 16.33
N THR A 177 -22.27 -6.88 16.92
CA THR A 177 -23.11 -7.73 17.75
C THR A 177 -22.90 -7.39 19.22
N LEU A 178 -23.94 -6.93 19.92
CA LEU A 178 -23.87 -6.69 21.36
C LEU A 178 -24.12 -7.99 22.15
N LYS A 179 -23.56 -8.09 23.36
CA LYS A 179 -23.88 -9.17 24.32
C LYS A 179 -24.74 -8.63 25.47
N GLY A 180 -25.77 -9.37 25.89
CA GLY A 180 -26.70 -9.07 27.00
C GLY A 180 -26.09 -9.03 28.40
N THR A 181 -24.76 -9.13 28.49
CA THR A 181 -23.95 -9.03 29.70
C THR A 181 -22.82 -7.99 29.58
N GLU A 182 -22.63 -7.39 28.40
CA GLU A 182 -21.55 -6.43 28.12
C GLU A 182 -22.18 -5.11 27.61
N PRO A 183 -21.67 -3.92 28.00
CA PRO A 183 -22.19 -2.64 27.52
C PRO A 183 -21.82 -2.38 26.05
N TYR A 184 -22.45 -1.39 25.42
CA TYR A 184 -21.91 -0.81 24.17
C TYR A 184 -20.63 -0.03 24.52
N VAL A 185 -19.56 -0.29 23.74
CA VAL A 185 -18.25 0.34 23.93
C VAL A 185 -17.77 0.89 22.59
N LEU A 186 -17.49 2.20 22.54
CA LEU A 186 -16.79 2.82 21.43
C LEU A 186 -15.30 2.95 21.80
N PRO A 187 -14.37 2.27 21.09
CA PRO A 187 -12.95 2.33 21.40
C PRO A 187 -12.37 3.74 21.19
N LEU A 188 -11.79 4.31 22.24
CA LEU A 188 -11.13 5.63 22.25
C LEU A 188 -9.82 5.64 23.03
N ARG A 189 -9.54 4.63 23.86
CA ARG A 189 -8.40 4.62 24.78
C ARG A 189 -7.07 4.71 24.05
N GLY A 190 -6.26 5.72 24.39
CA GLY A 190 -4.93 5.91 23.80
C GLY A 190 -4.94 6.71 22.49
N LEU A 191 -6.08 7.29 22.09
CA LEU A 191 -6.08 8.35 21.07
C LEU A 191 -5.28 9.58 21.55
N PRO A 192 -4.64 10.33 20.63
CA PRO A 192 -3.98 11.59 20.97
C PRO A 192 -4.98 12.66 21.41
N LYS A 193 -4.48 13.80 21.89
CA LYS A 193 -5.31 14.97 22.21
C LYS A 193 -6.04 15.47 20.94
N LEU A 194 -7.37 15.39 20.96
CA LEU A 194 -8.26 15.85 19.90
C LEU A 194 -8.56 17.35 20.06
N GLU A 195 -8.72 18.07 18.96
CA GLU A 195 -9.35 19.41 18.94
C GLU A 195 -10.83 19.29 19.30
N GLU A 196 -11.52 18.27 18.78
CA GLU A 196 -12.97 18.09 18.93
C GLU A 196 -13.37 16.59 18.95
N LEU A 197 -14.28 16.24 19.87
CA LEU A 197 -14.85 14.91 20.03
C LEU A 197 -16.36 15.04 20.24
N ASP A 198 -17.16 14.47 19.34
CA ASP A 198 -18.63 14.52 19.36
C ASP A 198 -19.20 13.11 19.21
N ILE A 199 -19.87 12.59 20.24
CA ILE A 199 -20.41 11.22 20.29
C ILE A 199 -21.91 11.29 20.56
N LYS A 200 -22.73 10.69 19.69
CA LYS A 200 -24.19 10.61 19.82
C LYS A 200 -24.65 9.17 19.75
N VAL A 201 -25.32 8.67 20.80
CA VAL A 201 -25.81 7.28 20.88
C VAL A 201 -27.28 7.26 21.24
N GLN A 202 -28.07 6.46 20.51
CA GLN A 202 -29.51 6.29 20.75
C GLN A 202 -29.93 4.80 20.67
N GLY A 203 -30.95 4.44 21.44
CA GLY A 203 -31.48 3.07 21.53
C GLY A 203 -30.91 2.25 22.70
N GLY A 204 -31.30 0.98 22.77
CA GLY A 204 -30.94 0.04 23.84
C GLY A 204 -32.03 -0.18 24.90
N ALA A 205 -31.95 -1.31 25.60
CA ALA A 205 -32.94 -1.69 26.62
C ALA A 205 -32.91 -0.72 27.82
N GLY A 206 -34.03 -0.02 28.05
CA GLY A 206 -34.14 0.99 29.11
C GLY A 206 -33.60 2.37 28.73
N SER A 207 -33.28 2.63 27.46
CA SER A 207 -32.82 3.95 27.00
C SER A 207 -33.90 5.03 27.18
N GLY A 208 -33.48 6.20 27.68
CA GLY A 208 -34.25 7.44 27.55
C GLY A 208 -34.00 8.11 26.19
N GLY A 209 -34.04 9.44 26.16
CA GLY A 209 -33.59 10.22 24.99
C GLY A 209 -32.10 10.03 24.66
N PRO A 210 -31.66 10.54 23.49
CA PRO A 210 -30.29 10.37 22.99
C PRO A 210 -29.24 10.83 24.00
N LYS A 211 -28.11 10.12 24.02
CA LYS A 211 -26.93 10.42 24.83
C LYS A 211 -25.91 11.14 23.95
N THR A 212 -25.43 12.30 24.38
CA THR A 212 -24.64 13.21 23.55
C THR A 212 -23.44 13.75 24.31
N PHE A 213 -22.29 13.13 24.12
CA PHE A 213 -21.04 13.51 24.76
C PHE A 213 -20.19 14.36 23.82
N TYR A 214 -19.99 15.63 24.19
CA TYR A 214 -19.18 16.58 23.42
C TYR A 214 -18.01 17.11 24.24
N ARG A 215 -16.80 17.14 23.68
CA ARG A 215 -15.60 17.75 24.29
C ARG A 215 -14.71 18.41 23.24
N ARG A 216 -13.96 19.42 23.67
CA ARG A 216 -12.82 20.02 22.94
C ARG A 216 -11.52 19.81 23.72
N ASP A 217 -10.39 19.89 23.02
CA ASP A 217 -9.05 19.84 23.62
C ASP A 217 -8.82 18.59 24.52
N PHE A 218 -9.33 17.43 24.11
CA PHE A 218 -9.51 16.26 24.98
C PHE A 218 -8.66 15.04 24.60
N SER A 219 -8.08 14.38 25.60
CA SER A 219 -7.27 13.14 25.46
C SER A 219 -8.00 11.95 26.10
N PRO A 220 -8.54 10.98 25.34
CA PRO A 220 -9.29 9.86 25.92
C PRO A 220 -8.39 8.80 26.58
N ALA A 221 -8.31 8.83 27.91
CA ALA A 221 -7.58 7.83 28.71
C ALA A 221 -8.33 6.48 28.88
N ARG A 222 -9.61 6.42 28.50
CA ARG A 222 -10.47 5.22 28.48
C ARG A 222 -11.41 5.28 27.28
N ASP A 223 -12.00 4.13 26.95
CA ASP A 223 -13.05 3.99 25.93
C ASP A 223 -14.37 4.63 26.41
N PHE A 224 -15.25 4.99 25.48
CA PHE A 224 -16.59 5.46 25.82
C PHE A 224 -17.50 4.24 26.07
N VAL A 225 -18.17 4.21 27.22
CA VAL A 225 -19.01 3.07 27.64
C VAL A 225 -20.42 3.55 27.96
N LEU A 226 -21.43 2.99 27.27
CA LEU A 226 -22.84 3.25 27.57
C LEU A 226 -23.28 2.35 28.74
N GLY A 227 -23.44 2.95 29.91
CA GLY A 227 -23.65 2.26 31.17
C GLY A 227 -25.05 1.65 31.34
N GLY A 228 -25.10 0.49 32.00
CA GLY A 228 -26.33 -0.28 32.22
C GLY A 228 -26.47 -1.46 31.24
N LYS A 229 -27.50 -2.29 31.48
CA LYS A 229 -27.83 -3.41 30.58
C LYS A 229 -28.53 -2.87 29.33
N SER A 230 -27.75 -2.36 28.38
CA SER A 230 -28.23 -1.79 27.11
C SER A 230 -28.99 -2.79 26.20
N VAL A 231 -29.16 -4.03 26.65
CA VAL A 231 -29.42 -5.23 25.84
C VAL A 231 -30.25 -6.23 26.66
N ALA A 232 -31.31 -6.79 26.08
CA ALA A 232 -32.15 -7.80 26.70
C ALA A 232 -31.65 -9.23 26.37
N ARG A 233 -31.57 -10.09 27.39
CA ARG A 233 -31.01 -11.46 27.32
C ARG A 233 -31.74 -12.44 26.39
N ASN A 234 -32.89 -12.05 25.84
CA ASN A 234 -33.74 -12.90 24.99
C ASN A 234 -34.37 -12.04 23.87
N ALA A 235 -33.60 -11.11 23.31
CA ALA A 235 -34.01 -10.24 22.21
C ALA A 235 -33.89 -10.93 20.84
N ALA A 236 -34.71 -10.49 19.89
CA ALA A 236 -34.54 -10.78 18.48
C ALA A 236 -34.96 -9.58 17.63
N ILE A 237 -34.40 -9.50 16.42
CA ILE A 237 -34.86 -8.61 15.37
C ILE A 237 -35.33 -9.41 14.16
N MET A 238 -36.37 -8.92 13.50
CA MET A 238 -36.94 -9.52 12.29
C MET A 238 -37.40 -8.43 11.32
N ASN A 239 -37.20 -8.66 10.03
CA ASN A 239 -37.84 -7.88 8.98
C ASN A 239 -38.08 -8.80 7.77
N GLU A 240 -39.32 -8.84 7.30
CA GLU A 240 -39.84 -9.87 6.38
C GLU A 240 -39.40 -11.28 6.84
N LYS A 241 -38.62 -11.99 6.02
CA LYS A 241 -38.25 -13.40 6.25
C LYS A 241 -36.89 -13.58 6.92
N ILE A 242 -36.17 -12.52 7.22
CA ILE A 242 -34.86 -12.59 7.87
C ILE A 242 -35.04 -12.31 9.36
N ALA A 243 -34.36 -13.09 10.21
CA ALA A 243 -34.36 -12.88 11.65
C ALA A 243 -33.00 -13.17 12.29
N VAL A 244 -32.71 -12.49 13.40
CA VAL A 244 -31.55 -12.72 14.26
C VAL A 244 -32.02 -12.75 15.71
N ALA A 245 -31.73 -13.83 16.43
CA ALA A 245 -32.17 -14.04 17.81
C ALA A 245 -31.00 -14.32 18.75
N ARG A 246 -31.02 -13.69 19.93
CA ARG A 246 -30.16 -14.02 21.07
C ARG A 246 -30.79 -15.17 21.85
N VAL A 247 -30.04 -16.24 22.07
CA VAL A 247 -30.41 -17.36 22.96
C VAL A 247 -29.30 -17.62 23.99
N VAL A 248 -29.69 -18.20 25.13
CA VAL A 248 -28.78 -18.66 26.19
C VAL A 248 -29.01 -20.16 26.38
N PRO A 249 -28.22 -21.04 25.74
CA PRO A 249 -28.53 -22.48 25.71
C PRO A 249 -28.30 -23.21 27.04
N PHE A 250 -27.50 -22.64 27.95
CA PHE A 250 -27.19 -23.25 29.26
C PHE A 250 -27.22 -22.22 30.39
N SER A 251 -27.93 -22.55 31.47
CA SER A 251 -28.07 -21.73 32.68
C SER A 251 -27.35 -22.29 33.91
N GLU A 252 -26.89 -23.55 33.85
CA GLU A 252 -26.26 -24.26 34.97
C GLU A 252 -24.78 -24.51 34.70
N SER A 253 -23.95 -24.32 35.72
CA SER A 253 -22.50 -24.58 35.66
C SER A 253 -22.19 -26.04 35.95
N ARG A 254 -21.13 -26.56 35.32
CA ARG A 254 -20.59 -27.90 35.57
C ARG A 254 -19.09 -27.78 35.78
N PRO A 255 -18.56 -27.98 37.00
CA PRO A 255 -17.13 -27.88 37.26
C PRO A 255 -16.30 -28.92 36.50
N GLU A 256 -15.18 -28.48 35.92
CA GLU A 256 -14.10 -29.29 35.36
C GLU A 256 -12.76 -28.64 35.74
N PRO A 257 -12.21 -28.95 36.94
CA PRO A 257 -10.97 -28.35 37.43
C PRO A 257 -9.75 -28.60 36.52
N VAL A 258 -8.78 -27.68 36.56
CA VAL A 258 -7.52 -27.81 35.80
C VAL A 258 -6.55 -28.71 36.58
N GLU A 259 -6.51 -30.00 36.30
CA GLU A 259 -5.55 -30.95 36.91
C GLU A 259 -4.09 -30.62 36.53
N GLY A 260 -3.86 -30.31 35.25
CA GLY A 260 -2.55 -29.92 34.72
C GLY A 260 -2.63 -29.39 33.30
N ALA A 261 -1.80 -28.41 32.97
CA ALA A 261 -1.84 -27.69 31.70
C ALA A 261 -0.46 -27.33 31.15
N LEU A 262 -0.35 -27.32 29.82
CA LEU A 262 0.66 -26.55 29.10
C LEU A 262 0.08 -25.18 28.72
N VAL A 263 0.74 -24.11 29.12
CA VAL A 263 0.43 -22.73 28.73
C VAL A 263 1.41 -22.30 27.64
N LEU A 264 0.88 -21.79 26.53
CA LEU A 264 1.64 -21.22 25.42
C LEU A 264 1.35 -19.73 25.35
N VAL A 265 2.36 -18.90 25.61
CA VAL A 265 2.26 -17.45 25.67
C VAL A 265 2.88 -16.83 24.43
N ASP A 266 2.06 -16.13 23.67
CA ASP A 266 2.45 -15.36 22.49
C ASP A 266 3.38 -14.20 22.90
N THR A 267 4.54 -14.13 22.25
CA THR A 267 5.59 -13.12 22.44
C THR A 267 6.05 -12.49 21.11
N SER A 268 5.21 -12.61 20.08
CA SER A 268 5.38 -11.97 18.77
C SER A 268 5.40 -10.44 18.85
N ALA A 269 5.79 -9.75 17.76
CA ALA A 269 5.90 -8.30 17.75
C ALA A 269 4.55 -7.56 17.87
N SER A 270 3.44 -8.17 17.42
CA SER A 270 2.08 -7.64 17.62
C SER A 270 1.68 -7.51 19.10
N ARG A 271 2.37 -8.21 20.02
CA ARG A 271 2.20 -8.07 21.48
C ARG A 271 2.91 -6.86 22.09
N ALA A 272 3.61 -6.03 21.33
CA ALA A 272 4.55 -5.03 21.89
C ALA A 272 3.93 -3.88 22.68
N LEU A 273 2.61 -3.80 22.72
CA LEU A 273 1.86 -2.84 23.52
C LEU A 273 1.20 -3.52 24.74
N ASP A 274 0.68 -4.75 24.60
CA ASP A 274 -0.06 -5.43 25.66
C ASP A 274 0.70 -6.54 26.41
N LEU A 275 1.91 -6.95 25.99
CA LEU A 275 2.65 -8.09 26.56
C LEU A 275 2.78 -8.07 28.09
N GLU A 276 3.13 -6.92 28.68
CA GLU A 276 3.27 -6.81 30.15
C GLU A 276 1.92 -6.93 30.87
N ALA A 277 0.85 -6.38 30.30
CA ALA A 277 -0.50 -6.51 30.83
C ALA A 277 -1.02 -7.95 30.68
N GLY A 278 -0.73 -8.61 29.55
CA GLY A 278 -1.06 -10.02 29.31
C GLY A 278 -0.31 -10.97 30.24
N ALA A 279 0.97 -10.72 30.50
CA ALA A 279 1.77 -11.52 31.44
C ALA A 279 1.25 -11.38 32.89
N LYS A 280 0.94 -10.15 33.34
CA LYS A 280 0.34 -9.90 34.67
C LYS A 280 -1.07 -10.47 34.79
N LEU A 281 -1.87 -10.43 33.72
CA LEU A 281 -3.17 -11.10 33.68
C LEU A 281 -3.01 -12.61 33.82
N LEU A 282 -2.07 -13.23 33.09
CA LEU A 282 -1.78 -14.65 33.19
C LEU A 282 -1.35 -15.04 34.60
N GLN A 283 -0.43 -14.29 35.21
CA GLN A 283 -0.03 -14.47 36.62
C GLN A 283 -1.27 -14.47 37.54
N GLY A 284 -2.16 -13.50 37.38
CA GLY A 284 -3.42 -13.42 38.13
C GLY A 284 -4.39 -14.59 37.89
N VAL A 285 -4.45 -15.13 36.67
CA VAL A 285 -5.25 -16.33 36.33
C VAL A 285 -4.66 -17.57 36.97
N LEU A 286 -3.34 -17.80 36.83
CA LEU A 286 -2.67 -18.98 37.35
C LEU A 286 -2.69 -19.03 38.88
N ALA A 287 -2.57 -17.88 39.55
CA ALA A 287 -2.72 -17.75 41.01
C ALA A 287 -4.16 -18.03 41.54
N LYS A 288 -5.14 -18.21 40.64
CA LYS A 288 -6.54 -18.56 40.98
C LYS A 288 -6.91 -20.01 40.60
N LEU A 289 -5.98 -20.76 40.01
CA LEU A 289 -6.11 -22.21 39.80
C LEU A 289 -5.80 -22.97 41.12
N PRO A 290 -6.14 -24.28 41.23
CA PRO A 290 -5.68 -25.11 42.34
C PRO A 290 -4.16 -25.04 42.49
N GLY A 291 -3.66 -24.82 43.72
CA GLY A 291 -2.24 -24.52 43.95
C GLY A 291 -1.28 -25.65 43.59
N ASP A 292 -1.78 -26.88 43.49
CA ASP A 292 -1.11 -28.12 43.09
C ASP A 292 -1.23 -28.44 41.59
N THR A 293 -2.04 -27.69 40.82
CA THR A 293 -2.14 -27.82 39.35
C THR A 293 -0.75 -27.78 38.71
N ARG A 294 -0.43 -28.80 37.92
CA ARG A 294 0.90 -28.92 37.28
C ARG A 294 0.95 -28.14 35.98
N LEU A 295 1.82 -27.14 35.92
CA LEU A 295 1.99 -26.22 34.80
C LEU A 295 3.32 -26.45 34.07
N THR A 296 3.28 -26.34 32.76
CA THR A 296 4.42 -25.90 31.94
C THR A 296 4.03 -24.57 31.31
N VAL A 297 4.93 -23.58 31.29
CA VAL A 297 4.73 -22.32 30.56
C VAL A 297 5.85 -22.15 29.56
N HIS A 298 5.51 -21.98 28.29
CA HIS A 298 6.45 -21.63 27.22
C HIS A 298 6.00 -20.32 26.55
N ALA A 299 6.98 -19.48 26.22
CA ALA A 299 6.79 -18.40 25.27
C ALA A 299 6.89 -18.93 23.83
N PHE A 300 6.16 -18.36 22.89
CA PHE A 300 6.31 -18.62 21.46
C PHE A 300 6.27 -17.36 20.60
N ASP A 301 6.92 -17.45 19.45
CA ASP A 301 6.90 -16.51 18.33
C ASP A 301 7.16 -17.36 17.06
N GLU A 302 8.24 -17.12 16.30
CA GLU A 302 8.68 -18.08 15.27
C GLU A 302 9.55 -19.23 15.84
N ASP A 303 9.88 -19.18 17.13
CA ASP A 303 10.47 -20.26 17.92
C ASP A 303 9.68 -20.46 19.24
N THR A 304 10.08 -21.41 20.09
CA THR A 304 9.48 -21.66 21.40
C THR A 304 10.52 -21.72 22.51
N ALA A 305 10.34 -20.95 23.59
CA ALA A 305 11.25 -20.92 24.74
C ALA A 305 10.56 -21.32 26.06
N PRO A 306 11.20 -22.14 26.92
CA PRO A 306 10.67 -22.46 28.25
C PRO A 306 10.70 -21.23 29.16
N ILE A 307 9.65 -21.08 29.98
CA ILE A 307 9.54 -20.06 31.03
C ILE A 307 9.44 -20.72 32.42
N PHE A 308 8.65 -21.79 32.56
CA PHE A 308 8.39 -22.44 33.85
C PHE A 308 7.96 -23.91 33.68
N ASP A 309 8.32 -24.78 34.62
CA ASP A 309 7.65 -26.08 34.86
C ASP A 309 7.56 -26.32 36.37
N GLY A 310 6.37 -26.59 36.89
CA GLY A 310 6.14 -26.65 38.33
C GLY A 310 4.67 -26.75 38.75
N GLU A 311 4.37 -26.30 39.95
CA GLU A 311 2.99 -26.15 40.48
C GLU A 311 2.52 -24.70 40.36
N ALA A 312 1.23 -24.49 40.13
CA ALA A 312 0.64 -23.17 39.94
C ALA A 312 0.95 -22.18 41.08
N ARG A 313 1.05 -22.66 42.34
CA ARG A 313 1.43 -21.83 43.50
C ARG A 313 2.84 -21.19 43.43
N ALA A 314 3.70 -21.69 42.54
CA ALA A 314 5.11 -21.31 42.44
C ALA A 314 5.43 -20.47 41.19
N TYR A 315 4.43 -20.15 40.36
CA TYR A 315 4.56 -19.18 39.28
C TYR A 315 4.34 -17.76 39.82
N GLY A 316 5.27 -16.84 39.60
CA GLY A 316 5.21 -15.49 40.17
C GLY A 316 5.89 -14.41 39.33
N ASP A 317 6.43 -13.39 40.02
CA ASP A 317 6.98 -12.19 39.39
C ASP A 317 8.23 -12.50 38.53
N ALA A 318 9.01 -13.53 38.88
CA ALA A 318 10.23 -13.90 38.15
C ALA A 318 9.89 -14.47 36.76
N GLU A 319 8.92 -15.37 36.68
CA GLU A 319 8.43 -15.98 35.43
C GLU A 319 7.69 -14.95 34.57
N THR A 320 6.91 -14.09 35.22
CA THR A 320 6.23 -12.95 34.57
C THR A 320 7.25 -11.98 33.97
N GLN A 321 8.30 -11.64 34.71
CA GLN A 321 9.39 -10.79 34.23
C GLN A 321 10.22 -11.49 33.14
N ALA A 322 10.36 -12.83 33.14
CA ALA A 322 11.04 -13.56 32.07
C ALA A 322 10.30 -13.42 30.73
N ILE A 323 8.97 -13.50 30.72
CA ILE A 323 8.13 -13.24 29.54
C ILE A 323 8.35 -11.81 29.03
N VAL A 324 8.24 -10.81 29.91
CA VAL A 324 8.46 -9.40 29.56
C VAL A 324 9.88 -9.16 29.03
N SER A 325 10.89 -9.81 29.62
CA SER A 325 12.30 -9.66 29.24
C SER A 325 12.65 -10.33 27.91
N ARG A 326 11.88 -11.33 27.45
CA ARG A 326 11.99 -11.88 26.08
C ARG A 326 11.72 -10.80 25.01
N ARG A 327 10.92 -9.78 25.36
CA ARG A 327 10.35 -8.74 24.48
C ARG A 327 9.38 -9.32 23.45
N ALA A 328 8.36 -8.52 23.13
CA ALA A 328 7.50 -8.73 21.96
C ALA A 328 8.33 -8.50 20.68
N LEU A 329 8.79 -9.60 20.09
CA LEU A 329 9.60 -9.66 18.87
C LEU A 329 9.37 -11.01 18.22
N GLY A 330 9.43 -11.07 16.90
CA GLY A 330 9.21 -12.28 16.13
C GLY A 330 7.83 -12.33 15.48
N ALA A 331 7.54 -13.42 14.78
CA ALA A 331 6.30 -13.62 14.02
C ALA A 331 5.47 -14.79 14.56
N SER A 332 4.17 -14.59 14.74
CA SER A 332 3.24 -15.60 15.29
C SER A 332 3.18 -16.89 14.47
N ASN A 333 3.91 -17.92 14.91
CA ASN A 333 3.92 -19.28 14.35
C ASN A 333 3.16 -20.27 15.26
N LEU A 334 1.84 -20.24 15.20
CA LEU A 334 1.00 -21.12 16.03
C LEU A 334 1.12 -22.60 15.63
N GLU A 335 1.39 -22.91 14.36
CA GLU A 335 1.64 -24.28 13.89
C GLU A 335 2.87 -24.88 14.59
N LEU A 336 3.98 -24.14 14.67
CA LEU A 336 5.17 -24.57 15.41
C LEU A 336 4.87 -24.75 16.90
N ALA A 337 4.19 -23.79 17.53
CA ALA A 337 3.87 -23.85 18.95
C ALA A 337 3.02 -25.08 19.32
N LEU A 338 2.00 -25.39 18.50
CA LEU A 338 1.18 -26.60 18.63
C LEU A 338 1.99 -27.87 18.33
N THR A 339 2.87 -27.85 17.32
CA THR A 339 3.74 -28.98 17.00
C THR A 339 4.70 -29.31 18.15
N ARG A 340 5.23 -28.28 18.82
CA ARG A 340 6.05 -28.41 20.04
C ARG A 340 5.22 -28.86 21.25
N ALA A 341 3.96 -28.43 21.38
CA ALA A 341 3.08 -28.86 22.47
C ALA A 341 2.98 -30.39 22.59
N LYS A 342 2.98 -31.10 21.45
CA LYS A 342 2.99 -32.57 21.38
C LYS A 342 4.17 -33.20 22.14
N THR A 343 5.37 -32.61 22.06
CA THR A 343 6.54 -33.11 22.80
C THR A 343 6.57 -32.62 24.25
N LEU A 344 6.09 -31.40 24.52
CA LEU A 344 6.08 -30.81 25.86
C LEU A 344 5.07 -31.49 26.80
N VAL A 345 3.89 -31.86 26.29
CA VAL A 345 2.90 -32.66 27.04
C VAL A 345 3.38 -34.10 27.25
N GLY A 346 3.98 -34.72 26.23
CA GLY A 346 4.41 -36.12 26.26
C GLY A 346 5.41 -36.47 27.38
N GLY A 347 6.13 -35.48 27.94
CA GLY A 347 7.02 -35.66 29.07
C GLY A 347 6.32 -35.96 30.41
N SER A 348 5.01 -35.70 30.56
CA SER A 348 4.27 -36.02 31.78
C SER A 348 2.78 -36.26 31.54
N LYS A 349 2.32 -37.48 31.86
CA LYS A 349 0.93 -37.97 31.65
C LYS A 349 -0.18 -37.21 32.42
N ALA A 350 0.16 -36.14 33.14
CA ALA A 350 -0.79 -35.30 33.88
C ALA A 350 -1.32 -34.08 33.09
N LYS A 351 -0.64 -33.65 32.02
CA LYS A 351 -0.93 -32.39 31.32
C LYS A 351 -1.99 -32.57 30.21
N LYS A 352 -3.23 -32.89 30.60
CA LYS A 352 -4.37 -33.16 29.68
C LYS A 352 -4.86 -31.95 28.87
N ARG A 353 -4.37 -30.75 29.15
CA ARG A 353 -4.94 -29.49 28.69
C ARG A 353 -3.87 -28.56 28.12
N VAL A 354 -4.22 -27.82 27.08
CA VAL A 354 -3.41 -26.73 26.54
C VAL A 354 -4.19 -25.41 26.67
N ILE A 355 -3.52 -24.35 27.08
CA ILE A 355 -4.07 -22.99 27.19
C ILE A 355 -3.21 -22.07 26.33
N LEU A 356 -3.79 -21.53 25.27
CA LEU A 356 -3.16 -20.47 24.46
C LEU A 356 -3.37 -19.12 25.12
N VAL A 357 -2.38 -18.24 25.06
CA VAL A 357 -2.50 -16.81 25.41
C VAL A 357 -1.96 -16.04 24.22
N THR A 358 -2.86 -15.52 23.37
CA THR A 358 -2.55 -14.93 22.05
C THR A 358 -3.72 -14.06 21.58
N ASP A 359 -3.55 -13.26 20.53
CA ASP A 359 -4.66 -12.60 19.85
C ASP A 359 -5.36 -13.49 18.80
N GLY A 360 -4.74 -14.61 18.40
CA GLY A 360 -5.21 -15.49 17.34
C GLY A 360 -4.80 -15.07 15.92
N VAL A 361 -3.99 -14.02 15.76
CA VAL A 361 -3.43 -13.60 14.47
C VAL A 361 -2.16 -14.39 14.19
N THR A 362 -2.17 -15.16 13.11
CA THR A 362 -1.04 -15.99 12.67
C THR A 362 -0.44 -15.41 11.39
N THR A 363 0.89 -15.35 11.31
CA THR A 363 1.59 -14.51 10.30
C THR A 363 2.64 -15.27 9.48
N VAL A 364 3.12 -16.41 10.01
CA VAL A 364 4.02 -17.40 9.41
C VAL A 364 3.60 -18.83 9.84
N GLY A 365 4.04 -19.86 9.11
CA GLY A 365 3.52 -21.24 9.26
C GLY A 365 2.09 -21.36 8.70
N GLU A 366 1.36 -22.44 9.00
CA GLU A 366 -0.04 -22.56 8.58
C GLU A 366 -0.94 -21.53 9.29
N THR A 367 -1.63 -20.72 8.48
CA THR A 367 -2.52 -19.63 8.92
C THR A 367 -4.00 -19.91 8.66
N ASP A 368 -4.33 -20.95 7.89
CA ASP A 368 -5.72 -21.38 7.71
C ASP A 368 -6.20 -22.29 8.84
N SER A 369 -7.35 -21.92 9.43
CA SER A 369 -7.97 -22.63 10.56
C SER A 369 -8.46 -24.04 10.26
N GLN A 370 -8.75 -24.39 8.99
CA GLN A 370 -9.15 -25.76 8.61
C GLN A 370 -7.90 -26.65 8.46
N LYS A 371 -6.86 -26.14 7.81
CA LYS A 371 -5.58 -26.86 7.63
C LYS A 371 -4.87 -27.09 8.96
N LEU A 372 -4.84 -26.08 9.83
CA LEU A 372 -4.28 -26.17 11.18
C LEU A 372 -5.03 -27.16 12.10
N ALA A 373 -6.27 -27.55 11.76
CA ALA A 373 -7.03 -28.52 12.53
C ALA A 373 -6.32 -29.89 12.61
N ALA A 374 -5.65 -30.34 11.55
CA ALA A 374 -4.88 -31.59 11.59
C ALA A 374 -3.73 -31.54 12.62
N THR A 375 -3.06 -30.39 12.74
CA THR A 375 -1.99 -30.16 13.72
C THR A 375 -2.53 -30.21 15.15
N VAL A 376 -3.69 -29.58 15.40
CA VAL A 376 -4.39 -29.64 16.70
C VAL A 376 -4.89 -31.06 17.02
N GLU A 377 -5.50 -31.75 16.06
CA GLU A 377 -5.97 -33.14 16.24
C GLU A 377 -4.80 -34.08 16.60
N SER A 378 -3.61 -33.82 16.05
CA SER A 378 -2.40 -34.59 16.34
C SER A 378 -1.95 -34.55 17.82
N LEU A 379 -2.48 -33.62 18.62
CA LEU A 379 -2.25 -33.52 20.07
C LEU A 379 -2.99 -34.59 20.88
N THR A 380 -4.06 -35.17 20.33
CA THR A 380 -4.78 -36.30 20.97
C THR A 380 -3.84 -37.50 21.22
N GLY A 381 -2.92 -37.75 20.29
CA GLY A 381 -1.87 -38.76 20.42
C GLY A 381 -0.81 -38.48 21.50
N ALA A 382 -0.80 -37.27 22.09
CA ALA A 382 -0.02 -36.93 23.28
C ALA A 382 -0.86 -36.93 24.58
N GLY A 383 -2.16 -37.22 24.50
CA GLY A 383 -3.08 -37.22 25.65
C GLY A 383 -3.76 -35.89 25.95
N VAL A 384 -3.73 -34.92 25.02
CA VAL A 384 -4.48 -33.66 25.17
C VAL A 384 -5.97 -33.89 24.90
N GLU A 385 -6.81 -33.62 25.89
CA GLU A 385 -8.27 -33.74 25.80
C GLU A 385 -8.95 -32.42 25.38
N ARG A 386 -8.33 -31.26 25.68
CA ARG A 386 -8.93 -29.92 25.55
C ARG A 386 -7.87 -28.83 25.28
N LEU A 387 -8.24 -27.85 24.43
CA LEU A 387 -7.43 -26.68 24.06
C LEU A 387 -8.29 -25.42 24.24
N ASP A 388 -7.97 -24.57 25.21
CA ASP A 388 -8.64 -23.28 25.44
C ASP A 388 -7.75 -22.11 25.00
N ALA A 389 -8.34 -20.92 24.81
CA ALA A 389 -7.59 -19.70 24.49
C ALA A 389 -8.00 -18.52 25.38
N ILE A 390 -7.02 -17.82 25.93
CA ILE A 390 -7.16 -16.49 26.53
C ILE A 390 -6.79 -15.47 25.46
N ALA A 391 -7.79 -14.74 24.96
CA ALA A 391 -7.64 -13.82 23.84
C ALA A 391 -7.16 -12.45 24.34
N VAL A 392 -5.90 -12.11 24.09
CA VAL A 392 -5.22 -10.87 24.52
C VAL A 392 -5.12 -9.84 23.38
N GLY A 393 -4.93 -8.57 23.70
CA GLY A 393 -4.86 -7.49 22.70
C GLY A 393 -6.19 -6.83 22.32
N SER A 394 -6.10 -5.69 21.65
CA SER A 394 -7.23 -5.00 21.00
C SER A 394 -7.51 -5.56 19.60
N VAL A 395 -6.44 -5.76 18.82
CA VAL A 395 -6.44 -6.55 17.59
C VAL A 395 -6.48 -8.02 17.97
N ARG A 396 -7.50 -8.77 17.52
CA ARG A 396 -7.78 -10.20 17.81
C ARG A 396 -8.61 -10.86 16.73
N ASP A 397 -8.43 -12.17 16.51
CA ASP A 397 -9.33 -13.03 15.74
C ASP A 397 -9.97 -14.11 16.63
N ASP A 398 -10.96 -13.71 17.44
CA ASP A 398 -11.73 -14.65 18.27
C ASP A 398 -12.43 -15.71 17.42
N ALA A 399 -12.71 -15.45 16.13
CA ALA A 399 -13.38 -16.38 15.24
C ALA A 399 -12.44 -17.50 14.74
N PHE A 400 -11.17 -17.20 14.49
CA PHE A 400 -10.11 -18.18 14.24
C PHE A 400 -9.88 -19.04 15.49
N LEU A 401 -9.74 -18.40 16.67
CA LEU A 401 -9.58 -19.12 17.95
C LEU A 401 -10.75 -20.09 18.20
N ARG A 402 -12.00 -19.65 18.01
CA ARG A 402 -13.20 -20.50 18.19
C ARG A 402 -13.24 -21.71 17.24
N ARG A 403 -12.65 -21.60 16.04
CA ARG A 403 -12.55 -22.72 15.09
C ARG A 403 -11.56 -23.79 15.58
N ILE A 404 -10.37 -23.38 16.05
CA ILE A 404 -9.33 -24.33 16.46
C ILE A 404 -9.58 -24.97 17.84
N THR A 405 -10.24 -24.26 18.77
CA THR A 405 -10.61 -24.81 20.10
C THR A 405 -11.88 -25.65 20.08
N GLY A 406 -12.83 -25.35 19.17
CA GLY A 406 -14.20 -25.82 19.29
C GLY A 406 -14.43 -27.31 18.99
N LYS A 407 -13.85 -27.85 17.91
CA LYS A 407 -14.27 -29.16 17.35
C LYS A 407 -13.20 -30.24 17.29
N THR A 408 -11.94 -29.89 17.50
CA THR A 408 -10.79 -30.68 17.03
C THR A 408 -10.28 -31.72 18.03
N LEU A 409 -10.60 -31.56 19.31
CA LEU A 409 -10.17 -32.44 20.39
C LEU A 409 -11.37 -33.20 21.00
N PRO A 410 -11.16 -34.21 21.88
CA PRO A 410 -12.24 -34.96 22.53
C PRO A 410 -13.26 -34.05 23.23
N LYS A 411 -12.78 -33.02 23.94
CA LYS A 411 -13.58 -31.94 24.51
C LYS A 411 -13.34 -30.66 23.72
N SER A 412 -14.40 -29.87 23.52
CA SER A 412 -14.24 -28.49 23.08
C SER A 412 -13.46 -27.68 24.12
N GLY A 413 -12.78 -26.63 23.70
CA GLY A 413 -12.36 -25.55 24.59
C GLY A 413 -13.24 -24.31 24.46
N VAL A 414 -12.94 -23.30 25.27
CA VAL A 414 -13.55 -21.97 25.23
C VAL A 414 -12.52 -20.90 24.82
N VAL A 415 -13.00 -19.79 24.28
CA VAL A 415 -12.21 -18.58 24.01
C VAL A 415 -12.64 -17.48 24.98
N LEU A 416 -11.70 -16.98 25.78
CA LEU A 416 -11.95 -16.07 26.90
C LEU A 416 -11.22 -14.75 26.67
N ALA A 417 -11.96 -13.67 26.42
CA ALA A 417 -11.39 -12.34 26.24
C ALA A 417 -10.71 -11.84 27.54
N ALA A 418 -9.49 -11.33 27.41
CA ALA A 418 -8.66 -10.81 28.51
C ALA A 418 -9.35 -9.76 29.38
N SER A 419 -10.26 -8.97 28.79
CA SER A 419 -11.07 -7.93 29.46
C SER A 419 -11.98 -8.45 30.58
N ARG A 420 -12.20 -9.77 30.68
CA ARG A 420 -12.98 -10.40 31.76
C ARG A 420 -12.26 -10.43 33.11
N GLY A 421 -10.94 -10.18 33.13
CA GLY A 421 -10.14 -10.19 34.34
C GLY A 421 -9.83 -11.60 34.86
N PRO A 422 -8.86 -11.74 35.79
CA PRO A 422 -8.26 -13.02 36.11
C PRO A 422 -9.24 -13.99 36.80
N GLU A 423 -10.18 -13.49 37.61
CA GLU A 423 -11.08 -14.33 38.39
C GLU A 423 -12.15 -15.02 37.53
N GLU A 424 -12.82 -14.29 36.63
CA GLU A 424 -13.79 -14.87 35.70
C GLU A 424 -13.12 -15.80 34.68
N ILE A 425 -11.89 -15.49 34.24
CA ILE A 425 -11.12 -16.36 33.35
C ILE A 425 -10.73 -17.67 34.06
N ALA A 426 -10.18 -17.60 35.27
CA ALA A 426 -9.84 -18.81 36.04
C ALA A 426 -11.09 -19.64 36.38
N ARG A 427 -12.20 -18.99 36.77
CA ARG A 427 -13.49 -19.64 37.03
C ARG A 427 -13.99 -20.39 35.80
N ARG A 428 -13.97 -19.75 34.62
CA ARG A 428 -14.40 -20.37 33.34
C ARG A 428 -13.46 -21.45 32.83
N LEU A 429 -12.15 -21.32 33.05
CA LEU A 429 -11.23 -22.44 32.79
C LEU A 429 -11.64 -23.67 33.63
N GLY A 430 -12.09 -23.46 34.87
CA GLY A 430 -12.67 -24.50 35.73
C GLY A 430 -14.08 -25.01 35.35
N GLU A 431 -14.64 -24.67 34.18
CA GLU A 431 -15.98 -25.10 33.75
C GLU A 431 -15.96 -26.00 32.50
N ALA A 432 -16.75 -27.07 32.53
CA ALA A 432 -16.97 -28.00 31.42
C ALA A 432 -17.76 -27.35 30.27
N THR A 433 -17.28 -27.53 29.04
CA THR A 433 -17.93 -27.06 27.81
C THR A 433 -18.89 -28.08 27.21
N SER A 434 -19.95 -27.61 26.55
CA SER A 434 -20.80 -28.42 25.68
C SER A 434 -20.29 -28.45 24.23
N ARG A 435 -20.57 -29.54 23.51
CA ARG A 435 -20.14 -29.84 22.13
C ARG A 435 -21.30 -30.38 21.30
N ASN A 436 -21.30 -30.17 19.98
CA ASN A 436 -22.29 -30.65 19.02
C ASN A 436 -23.75 -30.32 19.39
N VAL A 437 -24.00 -29.17 20.02
CA VAL A 437 -25.34 -28.77 20.48
C VAL A 437 -26.16 -28.33 19.26
N PRO A 438 -27.25 -29.04 18.89
CA PRO A 438 -28.02 -28.73 17.69
C PRO A 438 -28.82 -27.44 17.86
N VAL A 439 -28.94 -26.70 16.76
CA VAL A 439 -29.74 -25.48 16.65
C VAL A 439 -30.72 -25.62 15.48
N SER A 440 -32.00 -25.38 15.75
CA SER A 440 -33.04 -25.28 14.72
C SER A 440 -33.97 -24.10 14.98
N VAL A 441 -34.64 -23.62 13.94
CA VAL A 441 -35.62 -22.53 14.01
C VAL A 441 -36.87 -22.98 13.26
N GLU A 442 -38.04 -22.83 13.88
CA GLU A 442 -39.28 -23.38 13.35
C GLU A 442 -39.72 -22.62 12.08
N GLY A 443 -39.92 -23.35 10.97
CA GLY A 443 -40.24 -22.77 9.66
C GLY A 443 -39.06 -22.11 8.94
N ALA A 444 -37.82 -22.28 9.40
CA ALA A 444 -36.64 -21.78 8.69
C ALA A 444 -36.25 -22.67 7.51
N ARG A 445 -35.99 -22.05 6.35
CA ARG A 445 -35.35 -22.66 5.17
C ARG A 445 -33.83 -22.74 5.32
N TRP A 446 -33.24 -21.81 6.07
CA TRP A 446 -31.83 -21.80 6.42
C TRP A 446 -31.63 -21.25 7.84
N THR A 447 -30.69 -21.84 8.56
CA THR A 447 -30.26 -21.40 9.89
C THR A 447 -28.73 -21.45 10.00
N TYR A 448 -28.18 -20.54 10.80
CA TYR A 448 -26.78 -20.55 11.19
C TYR A 448 -26.59 -19.96 12.61
N PRO A 449 -25.68 -20.48 13.43
CA PRO A 449 -25.01 -21.78 13.28
C PRO A 449 -26.01 -22.95 13.42
N LYS A 450 -25.66 -24.13 12.90
CA LYS A 450 -26.48 -25.37 13.01
C LYS A 450 -26.08 -26.25 14.20
N LEU A 451 -24.83 -26.12 14.64
CA LEU A 451 -24.22 -26.81 15.77
C LEU A 451 -23.42 -25.78 16.56
N LEU A 452 -23.46 -25.89 17.89
CA LEU A 452 -22.69 -25.05 18.82
C LEU A 452 -21.75 -25.90 19.65
N ASP A 453 -20.56 -25.35 19.89
CA ASP A 453 -19.42 -26.02 20.51
C ASP A 453 -18.67 -25.01 21.41
N GLY A 454 -18.00 -25.50 22.45
CA GLY A 454 -17.25 -24.66 23.40
C GLY A 454 -18.12 -23.88 24.40
N LEU A 455 -19.44 -24.09 24.40
CA LEU A 455 -20.38 -23.33 25.24
C LEU A 455 -20.29 -23.69 26.73
N GLN A 456 -20.33 -22.68 27.58
CA GLN A 456 -20.37 -22.75 29.04
C GLN A 456 -21.68 -22.15 29.59
N SER A 457 -21.81 -22.08 30.90
CA SER A 457 -23.00 -21.53 31.56
C SER A 457 -23.12 -20.01 31.35
N GLY A 458 -24.32 -19.54 31.00
CA GLY A 458 -24.60 -18.14 30.74
C GLY A 458 -24.01 -17.60 29.43
N ASP A 459 -23.48 -18.46 28.55
CA ASP A 459 -23.03 -18.04 27.23
C ASP A 459 -24.20 -17.70 26.32
N GLU A 460 -24.09 -16.55 25.66
CA GLU A 460 -25.06 -16.06 24.71
C GLU A 460 -24.64 -16.38 23.28
N VAL A 461 -25.62 -16.72 22.45
CA VAL A 461 -25.42 -17.08 21.05
C VAL A 461 -26.41 -16.32 20.19
N LEU A 462 -25.95 -15.78 19.06
CA LEU A 462 -26.85 -15.33 17.99
C LEU A 462 -27.17 -16.46 17.02
N VAL A 463 -28.45 -16.65 16.75
CA VAL A 463 -28.98 -17.56 15.73
C VAL A 463 -29.61 -16.74 14.61
N TYR A 464 -29.07 -16.90 13.42
CA TYR A 464 -29.52 -16.29 12.17
C TYR A 464 -30.49 -17.25 11.46
N ALA A 465 -31.59 -16.72 10.95
CA ALA A 465 -32.62 -17.50 10.28
C ALA A 465 -33.17 -16.82 9.02
N GLU A 466 -33.56 -17.65 8.05
CA GLU A 466 -34.29 -17.29 6.84
C GLU A 466 -35.57 -18.13 6.80
N LEU A 467 -36.72 -17.52 7.10
CA LEU A 467 -38.01 -18.17 7.23
C LEU A 467 -38.68 -18.45 5.87
N SER A 468 -39.51 -19.48 5.79
CA SER A 468 -40.37 -19.71 4.61
C SER A 468 -41.42 -18.61 4.42
N GLU A 469 -41.94 -18.10 5.55
CA GLU A 469 -43.06 -17.21 5.71
C GLU A 469 -42.89 -16.38 7.00
N GLU A 470 -43.60 -15.27 7.13
CA GLU A 470 -43.57 -14.47 8.37
C GLU A 470 -44.37 -15.19 9.48
N ARG A 471 -43.70 -15.50 10.60
CA ARG A 471 -44.27 -16.24 11.72
C ARG A 471 -43.52 -15.92 13.03
N PRO A 472 -44.13 -16.13 14.21
CA PRO A 472 -43.45 -15.97 15.49
C PRO A 472 -42.18 -16.81 15.56
N LEU A 473 -41.09 -16.19 16.02
CA LEU A 473 -39.77 -16.80 16.04
C LEU A 473 -39.67 -17.81 17.20
N VAL A 474 -39.34 -19.06 16.88
CA VAL A 474 -39.13 -20.14 17.84
C VAL A 474 -37.80 -20.81 17.53
N VAL A 475 -36.87 -20.75 18.49
CA VAL A 475 -35.50 -21.26 18.35
C VAL A 475 -35.30 -22.41 19.33
N SER A 476 -34.86 -23.56 18.84
CA SER A 476 -34.55 -24.73 19.67
C SER A 476 -33.04 -24.93 19.76
N ALA A 477 -32.50 -24.94 20.98
CA ALA A 477 -31.09 -25.15 21.27
C ALA A 477 -30.94 -25.94 22.58
N ALA A 478 -29.92 -26.81 22.69
CA ALA A 478 -29.67 -27.63 23.89
C ALA A 478 -30.87 -28.46 24.42
N GLY A 479 -31.85 -28.77 23.55
CA GLY A 479 -33.11 -29.43 23.93
C GLY A 479 -34.16 -28.49 24.55
N GLN A 480 -33.84 -27.21 24.73
CA GLN A 480 -34.76 -26.17 25.19
C GLN A 480 -35.41 -25.43 24.02
N THR A 481 -36.57 -24.81 24.26
CA THR A 481 -37.29 -23.99 23.28
C THR A 481 -37.30 -22.54 23.74
N HIS A 482 -36.61 -21.67 23.00
CA HIS A 482 -36.55 -20.24 23.24
C HIS A 482 -37.55 -19.50 22.36
N LYS A 483 -38.27 -18.54 22.96
CA LYS A 483 -39.17 -17.61 22.28
C LYS A 483 -38.66 -16.19 22.57
N PRO A 484 -37.80 -15.63 21.70
CA PRO A 484 -37.24 -14.30 21.90
C PRO A 484 -38.28 -13.20 21.67
N LEU A 485 -38.07 -12.05 22.31
CA LEU A 485 -38.86 -10.84 22.09
C LEU A 485 -38.45 -10.21 20.76
N VAL A 486 -39.32 -10.31 19.75
CA VAL A 486 -39.05 -9.84 18.39
C VAL A 486 -39.37 -8.35 18.24
N HIS A 487 -38.39 -7.57 17.85
CA HIS A 487 -38.52 -6.19 17.39
C HIS A 487 -38.36 -6.10 15.86
N LYS A 488 -38.87 -5.03 15.25
CA LYS A 488 -38.61 -4.74 13.83
C LYS A 488 -37.38 -3.83 13.72
N ALA A 489 -36.41 -4.26 12.91
CA ALA A 489 -35.17 -3.53 12.63
C ALA A 489 -35.08 -3.14 11.15
N GLU A 490 -34.18 -2.23 10.80
CA GLU A 490 -34.07 -1.79 9.40
C GLU A 490 -33.58 -2.88 8.43
N ARG A 491 -34.22 -2.96 7.26
CA ARG A 491 -34.04 -4.07 6.33
C ARG A 491 -32.59 -4.23 5.85
N PRO A 492 -31.86 -3.17 5.44
CA PRO A 492 -30.50 -3.33 4.93
C PRO A 492 -29.48 -3.63 6.02
N LEU A 493 -29.73 -3.22 7.27
CA LEU A 493 -28.91 -3.63 8.43
C LEU A 493 -29.02 -5.15 8.59
N LEU A 494 -30.24 -5.65 8.64
CA LEU A 494 -30.54 -7.06 8.83
C LEU A 494 -30.05 -7.94 7.67
N GLU A 495 -30.18 -7.48 6.42
CA GLU A 495 -29.63 -8.16 5.24
C GLU A 495 -28.09 -8.23 5.26
N ARG A 496 -27.40 -7.19 5.75
CA ARG A 496 -25.93 -7.21 5.89
C ARG A 496 -25.47 -8.22 6.94
N THR A 497 -26.11 -8.26 8.11
CA THR A 497 -25.76 -9.24 9.15
C THR A 497 -26.08 -10.68 8.72
N TRP A 498 -27.20 -10.89 8.01
CA TRP A 498 -27.51 -12.18 7.36
C TRP A 498 -26.47 -12.56 6.31
N ALA A 499 -26.01 -11.62 5.47
CA ALA A 499 -24.98 -11.87 4.48
C ALA A 499 -23.63 -12.23 5.11
N LYS A 500 -23.26 -11.57 6.23
CA LYS A 500 -22.10 -11.95 7.06
C LYS A 500 -22.23 -13.39 7.54
N ALA A 501 -23.35 -13.76 8.16
CA ALA A 501 -23.61 -15.12 8.65
C ALA A 501 -23.65 -16.17 7.51
N LYS A 502 -24.11 -15.80 6.30
CA LYS A 502 -24.02 -16.67 5.11
C LYS A 502 -22.57 -16.90 4.69
N ILE A 503 -21.74 -15.85 4.65
CA ILE A 503 -20.30 -15.94 4.36
C ILE A 503 -19.59 -16.80 5.42
N GLU A 504 -19.83 -16.56 6.71
CA GLU A 504 -19.33 -17.38 7.81
C GLU A 504 -19.76 -18.86 7.67
N SER A 505 -20.97 -19.12 7.19
CA SER A 505 -21.44 -20.49 6.93
C SER A 505 -20.71 -21.19 5.77
N LEU A 506 -20.30 -20.44 4.74
CA LEU A 506 -19.51 -20.96 3.61
C LEU A 506 -18.04 -21.17 3.98
N VAL A 507 -17.47 -20.31 4.83
CA VAL A 507 -16.11 -20.48 5.39
C VAL A 507 -16.06 -21.66 6.37
N ALA A 508 -17.14 -21.91 7.12
CA ALA A 508 -17.24 -23.04 8.04
C ALA A 508 -17.63 -24.37 7.36
N ALA A 509 -18.21 -24.33 6.16
CA ALA A 509 -18.59 -25.50 5.36
C ALA A 509 -18.54 -25.15 3.86
N PRO A 510 -17.39 -25.40 3.19
CA PRO A 510 -17.22 -25.17 1.76
C PRO A 510 -18.23 -25.91 0.87
N LEU A 511 -18.46 -25.37 -0.32
CA LEU A 511 -19.36 -25.95 -1.33
C LEU A 511 -18.77 -27.22 -1.96
N PRO A 512 -19.61 -28.14 -2.49
CA PRO A 512 -19.14 -29.38 -3.11
C PRO A 512 -18.20 -29.20 -4.32
N GLY A 513 -18.25 -28.07 -5.03
CA GLY A 513 -17.29 -27.70 -6.08
C GLY A 513 -15.93 -27.19 -5.56
N GLY A 514 -15.68 -27.26 -4.25
CA GLY A 514 -14.40 -26.96 -3.61
C GLY A 514 -14.17 -25.49 -3.29
N GLU A 515 -12.92 -25.16 -2.92
CA GLU A 515 -12.50 -23.81 -2.52
C GLU A 515 -12.85 -22.75 -3.57
N ASP A 516 -12.69 -23.08 -4.86
CA ASP A 516 -12.82 -22.13 -5.96
C ASP A 516 -14.29 -21.75 -6.27
N GLU A 517 -15.24 -22.67 -6.07
CA GLU A 517 -16.68 -22.39 -6.10
C GLU A 517 -17.10 -21.61 -4.84
N THR A 518 -16.58 -22.01 -3.69
CA THR A 518 -16.84 -21.37 -2.38
C THR A 518 -16.38 -19.91 -2.38
N LYS A 519 -15.17 -19.63 -2.88
CA LYS A 519 -14.61 -18.29 -3.06
C LYS A 519 -15.52 -17.44 -3.96
N LYS A 520 -15.97 -17.96 -5.10
CA LYS A 520 -16.88 -17.25 -6.03
C LYS A 520 -18.20 -16.91 -5.35
N ALA A 521 -18.79 -17.84 -4.59
CA ALA A 521 -20.01 -17.60 -3.82
C ALA A 521 -19.83 -16.54 -2.71
N ILE A 522 -18.71 -16.60 -1.97
CA ILE A 522 -18.37 -15.60 -0.94
C ILE A 522 -18.19 -14.22 -1.57
N VAL A 523 -17.43 -14.08 -2.65
CA VAL A 523 -17.22 -12.80 -3.35
C VAL A 523 -18.54 -12.25 -3.91
N ALA A 524 -19.40 -13.10 -4.47
CA ALA A 524 -20.73 -12.69 -4.96
C ALA A 524 -21.66 -12.19 -3.84
N LEU A 525 -21.64 -12.81 -2.66
CA LEU A 525 -22.38 -12.31 -1.50
C LEU A 525 -21.79 -11.00 -0.96
N SER A 526 -20.46 -10.93 -0.85
CA SER A 526 -19.70 -9.78 -0.31
C SER A 526 -19.97 -8.51 -1.12
N THR A 527 -19.83 -8.61 -2.45
CA THR A 527 -20.09 -7.52 -3.40
C THR A 527 -21.57 -7.12 -3.40
N LYS A 528 -22.50 -8.09 -3.52
CA LYS A 528 -23.95 -7.85 -3.56
C LYS A 528 -24.53 -7.17 -2.31
N HIS A 529 -23.96 -7.40 -1.13
CA HIS A 529 -24.48 -6.86 0.13
C HIS A 529 -23.59 -5.77 0.76
N ARG A 530 -22.45 -5.42 0.12
CA ARG A 530 -21.41 -4.52 0.66
C ARG A 530 -20.94 -4.95 2.06
N VAL A 531 -20.57 -6.21 2.17
CA VAL A 531 -20.03 -6.86 3.38
C VAL A 531 -18.63 -7.38 3.08
N MET A 532 -17.65 -7.09 3.93
CA MET A 532 -16.29 -7.60 3.75
C MET A 532 -16.16 -9.10 4.05
N SER A 533 -15.19 -9.73 3.39
CA SER A 533 -14.79 -11.13 3.57
C SER A 533 -13.29 -11.29 3.29
N PRO A 534 -12.66 -12.42 3.66
CA PRO A 534 -11.23 -12.67 3.42
C PRO A 534 -10.77 -12.52 1.95
N HIS A 535 -11.71 -12.65 1.00
CA HIS A 535 -11.48 -12.57 -0.44
C HIS A 535 -11.84 -11.21 -1.07
N THR A 536 -12.26 -10.22 -0.28
CA THR A 536 -12.69 -8.90 -0.77
C THR A 536 -12.00 -7.72 -0.07
N SER A 537 -12.16 -6.54 -0.67
CA SER A 537 -11.57 -5.27 -0.23
C SER A 537 -12.51 -4.12 -0.58
N PHE A 538 -12.42 -3.00 0.13
CA PHE A 538 -13.05 -1.74 -0.29
C PHE A 538 -12.07 -0.97 -1.20
N LEU A 539 -12.52 -0.60 -2.40
CA LEU A 539 -11.75 0.22 -3.35
C LEU A 539 -12.49 1.52 -3.66
N VAL A 540 -11.83 2.64 -3.34
CA VAL A 540 -12.20 4.00 -3.76
C VAL A 540 -11.36 4.35 -5.00
N LEU A 541 -12.01 4.77 -6.09
CA LEU A 541 -11.39 5.33 -7.30
C LEU A 541 -12.03 6.69 -7.62
N GLU A 542 -11.35 7.52 -8.41
CA GLU A 542 -11.73 8.90 -8.73
C GLU A 542 -13.04 9.02 -9.54
N THR A 543 -13.18 8.31 -10.66
CA THR A 543 -14.32 8.48 -11.58
C THR A 543 -15.12 7.20 -11.85
N GLU A 544 -16.35 7.33 -12.36
CA GLU A 544 -17.15 6.17 -12.81
C GLU A 544 -16.50 5.43 -13.99
N ALA A 545 -15.70 6.11 -14.82
CA ALA A 545 -14.97 5.50 -15.93
C ALA A 545 -13.87 4.56 -15.44
N ASP A 546 -13.25 4.87 -14.30
CA ASP A 546 -12.20 4.06 -13.67
C ASP A 546 -12.75 2.72 -13.18
N TYR A 547 -13.88 2.73 -12.47
CA TYR A 547 -14.56 1.49 -12.08
C TYR A 547 -15.01 0.67 -13.29
N ALA A 548 -15.54 1.30 -14.33
CA ALA A 548 -15.93 0.63 -15.57
C ALA A 548 -14.73 -0.02 -16.29
N ARG A 549 -13.57 0.63 -16.31
CA ARG A 549 -12.32 0.13 -16.91
C ARG A 549 -11.80 -1.15 -16.23
N PHE A 550 -12.03 -1.32 -14.93
CA PHE A 550 -11.70 -2.56 -14.20
C PHE A 550 -12.88 -3.54 -14.10
N ASN A 551 -13.97 -3.31 -14.85
CA ASN A 551 -15.19 -4.12 -14.87
C ASN A 551 -15.80 -4.29 -13.45
N ILE A 552 -15.74 -3.23 -12.64
CA ILE A 552 -16.35 -3.17 -11.31
C ILE A 552 -17.76 -2.58 -11.44
N ASP A 553 -18.78 -3.36 -11.10
CA ASP A 553 -20.17 -2.94 -11.28
C ASP A 553 -20.70 -2.05 -10.16
N ARG A 554 -20.69 -0.73 -10.38
CA ARG A 554 -21.34 0.26 -9.50
C ARG A 554 -22.86 0.36 -9.67
N ARG A 555 -23.49 -0.41 -10.58
CA ARG A 555 -24.92 -0.31 -10.88
C ARG A 555 -25.79 -0.98 -9.81
N SER A 556 -25.20 -1.70 -8.85
CA SER A 556 -25.92 -2.11 -7.64
C SER A 556 -26.33 -0.86 -6.84
N LYS A 557 -27.62 -0.50 -6.93
CA LYS A 557 -28.22 0.65 -6.24
C LYS A 557 -28.43 0.34 -4.75
N LEU A 558 -27.35 -0.05 -4.07
CA LEU A 558 -27.37 -0.38 -2.66
C LEU A 558 -27.39 0.91 -1.84
N ASP A 559 -28.33 1.00 -0.91
CA ASP A 559 -28.48 2.18 -0.08
C ASP A 559 -27.31 2.30 0.92
N ILE A 560 -26.82 3.52 1.08
CA ILE A 560 -25.84 3.86 2.10
C ILE A 560 -26.59 3.88 3.43
N LEU A 561 -26.13 3.09 4.41
CA LEU A 561 -26.67 3.20 5.75
C LEU A 561 -25.97 4.37 6.46
N THR A 562 -26.78 5.26 7.00
CA THR A 562 -26.41 6.47 7.74
C THR A 562 -27.29 6.54 8.99
N ILE A 563 -27.03 7.49 9.89
CA ILE A 563 -27.89 7.72 11.06
C ILE A 563 -28.57 9.09 10.95
N ALA A 564 -29.90 9.11 11.01
CA ALA A 564 -30.71 10.32 11.12
C ALA A 564 -31.70 10.16 12.27
N ASP A 565 -31.95 11.22 13.04
CA ASP A 565 -32.79 11.24 14.24
C ASP A 565 -32.49 10.09 15.23
N GLY A 566 -31.23 9.65 15.27
CA GLY A 566 -30.74 8.54 16.09
C GLY A 566 -31.35 7.18 15.74
N ARG A 567 -31.73 6.97 14.48
CA ARG A 567 -32.09 5.65 13.91
C ARG A 567 -31.21 5.35 12.71
N VAL A 568 -31.03 4.08 12.40
CA VAL A 568 -30.48 3.66 11.11
C VAL A 568 -31.44 4.10 10.00
N VAL A 569 -30.93 4.76 8.96
CA VAL A 569 -31.72 5.16 7.79
C VAL A 569 -30.98 4.83 6.50
N THR A 570 -31.74 4.75 5.41
CA THR A 570 -31.25 4.42 4.07
C THR A 570 -31.14 5.69 3.23
N THR A 571 -29.91 6.06 2.88
CA THR A 571 -29.62 7.17 1.95
C THR A 571 -29.29 6.58 0.58
N LYS A 572 -30.17 6.85 -0.40
CA LYS A 572 -29.89 6.46 -1.80
C LYS A 572 -28.68 7.20 -2.33
N ARG A 573 -27.88 6.52 -3.17
CA ARG A 573 -26.80 7.13 -3.98
C ARG A 573 -27.38 8.01 -5.11
N SER A 574 -28.15 9.02 -4.73
CA SER A 574 -28.53 10.15 -5.55
C SER A 574 -27.36 11.12 -5.67
N ARG A 575 -27.48 12.11 -6.55
CA ARG A 575 -26.52 13.21 -6.70
C ARG A 575 -26.50 14.07 -5.42
N THR A 576 -25.52 13.90 -4.55
CA THR A 576 -25.15 14.92 -3.55
C THR A 576 -24.35 16.06 -4.20
N ASN A 577 -24.87 16.58 -5.32
CA ASN A 577 -24.19 17.51 -6.24
C ASN A 577 -24.88 18.88 -6.33
N ASP A 578 -25.65 19.28 -5.31
CA ASP A 578 -26.14 20.66 -5.19
C ASP A 578 -26.11 21.10 -3.71
N PRO A 579 -25.47 22.23 -3.35
CA PRO A 579 -25.52 22.78 -2.00
C PRO A 579 -26.90 23.30 -1.56
N SER A 580 -27.90 23.32 -2.46
CA SER A 580 -29.24 23.89 -2.22
C SER A 580 -30.13 23.11 -1.25
N ASP A 581 -29.86 21.84 -0.98
CA ASP A 581 -30.76 20.96 -0.19
C ASP A 581 -30.68 21.20 1.34
N PHE A 582 -30.07 22.32 1.77
CA PHE A 582 -29.96 22.76 3.17
C PHE A 582 -30.62 24.12 3.46
N ASP A 583 -31.69 24.48 2.73
CA ASP A 583 -32.63 25.53 3.14
C ASP A 583 -34.03 24.94 3.36
N GLY A 584 -34.56 25.07 4.59
CA GLY A 584 -35.88 24.57 4.96
C GLY A 584 -36.98 25.61 4.77
N ASP A 585 -38.05 25.25 4.05
CA ASP A 585 -39.25 26.10 3.95
C ASP A 585 -40.54 25.27 3.89
N ASP A 586 -41.16 25.05 5.06
CA ASP A 586 -42.49 24.44 5.19
C ASP A 586 -43.56 25.30 4.52
N LYS A 587 -44.01 24.91 3.33
CA LYS A 587 -45.18 25.53 2.68
C LYS A 587 -46.16 24.53 2.10
N GLU A 588 -47.29 24.41 2.79
CA GLU A 588 -48.51 23.78 2.28
C GLU A 588 -48.87 24.29 0.87
N LYS A 589 -49.16 23.36 -0.05
CA LYS A 589 -50.11 23.63 -1.14
C LYS A 589 -51.08 22.47 -1.32
N SER A 590 -52.32 22.74 -0.94
CA SER A 590 -53.47 21.84 -1.09
C SER A 590 -54.05 21.91 -2.51
N GLY A 591 -54.68 20.80 -2.92
CA GLY A 591 -55.86 20.86 -3.79
C GLY A 591 -55.73 20.36 -5.24
N GLY A 592 -56.43 19.25 -5.52
CA GLY A 592 -56.86 18.86 -6.87
C GLY A 592 -55.90 17.93 -7.64
N THR A 593 -56.36 16.93 -8.40
CA THR A 593 -57.72 16.36 -8.52
C THR A 593 -57.62 14.87 -8.85
N ARG A 594 -58.66 14.08 -8.53
CA ARG A 594 -58.69 12.62 -8.75
C ARG A 594 -58.68 12.24 -10.24
N ALA A 595 -57.97 11.15 -10.55
CA ALA A 595 -58.37 10.16 -11.55
C ALA A 595 -58.20 8.75 -10.95
N ARG A 596 -59.08 7.81 -11.32
CA ARG A 596 -59.04 6.38 -10.94
C ARG A 596 -59.05 5.54 -12.22
N GLY A 597 -58.45 4.35 -12.16
CA GLY A 597 -58.32 3.39 -13.26
C GLY A 597 -57.09 2.52 -12.98
N GLU A 598 -57.19 1.52 -12.09
CA GLU A 598 -57.73 0.16 -12.30
C GLU A 598 -56.67 -0.83 -12.79
N GLU A 599 -56.64 -2.01 -12.17
CA GLU A 599 -55.70 -3.09 -12.45
C GLU A 599 -56.21 -3.95 -13.60
N GLY A 600 -55.39 -4.27 -14.60
CA GLY A 600 -55.87 -5.03 -15.76
C GLY A 600 -54.80 -5.47 -16.77
N SER A 601 -54.19 -6.62 -16.51
CA SER A 601 -53.61 -7.56 -17.48
C SER A 601 -53.52 -7.12 -18.97
N THR A 602 -52.30 -6.92 -19.48
CA THR A 602 -51.83 -7.67 -20.68
C THR A 602 -50.31 -7.62 -20.82
N ARG A 603 -49.72 -8.66 -21.41
CA ARG A 603 -48.32 -8.67 -21.90
C ARG A 603 -48.34 -8.49 -23.41
N ASP A 604 -47.77 -7.41 -23.93
CA ASP A 604 -47.44 -7.29 -25.35
C ASP A 604 -46.07 -6.61 -25.57
N PRO A 605 -45.05 -7.35 -26.04
CA PRO A 605 -43.75 -6.79 -26.39
C PRO A 605 -43.78 -5.76 -27.54
N HIS A 606 -44.81 -5.77 -28.40
CA HIS A 606 -44.88 -4.92 -29.58
C HIS A 606 -45.22 -3.47 -29.25
N LEU A 607 -46.06 -3.22 -28.23
CA LEU A 607 -46.39 -1.87 -27.78
C LEU A 607 -45.18 -1.16 -27.17
N ALA A 608 -44.38 -1.84 -26.34
CA ALA A 608 -43.13 -1.30 -25.80
C ALA A 608 -42.13 -0.97 -26.91
N ARG A 609 -42.04 -1.82 -27.95
CA ARG A 609 -41.19 -1.57 -29.12
C ARG A 609 -41.69 -0.42 -29.99
N GLN A 610 -43.00 -0.24 -30.14
CA GLN A 610 -43.56 0.92 -30.85
C GLN A 610 -43.40 2.24 -30.09
N ALA A 611 -43.46 2.22 -28.75
CA ALA A 611 -43.16 3.40 -27.93
C ALA A 611 -41.70 3.83 -28.13
N ALA A 612 -40.74 2.92 -27.96
CA ALA A 612 -39.32 3.19 -28.16
C ALA A 612 -38.99 3.61 -29.62
N LEU A 613 -39.73 3.12 -30.61
CA LEU A 613 -39.57 3.55 -32.01
C LEU A 613 -40.15 4.95 -32.27
N ARG A 614 -41.17 5.41 -31.56
CA ARG A 614 -41.64 6.81 -31.64
C ARG A 614 -40.69 7.76 -30.92
N GLU A 615 -40.22 7.41 -29.72
CA GLU A 615 -39.14 8.17 -29.05
C GLU A 615 -37.93 8.32 -29.99
N ALA A 616 -37.49 7.24 -30.66
CA ALA A 616 -36.39 7.31 -31.62
C ALA A 616 -36.68 8.17 -32.88
N GLN A 617 -37.95 8.35 -33.27
CA GLN A 617 -38.33 9.22 -34.40
C GLN A 617 -38.46 10.70 -34.01
N GLU A 618 -38.98 10.98 -32.81
CA GLU A 618 -39.10 12.35 -32.28
C GLU A 618 -37.74 12.92 -31.87
N PHE A 619 -36.87 12.10 -31.25
CA PHE A 619 -35.48 12.47 -30.95
C PHE A 619 -34.65 12.77 -32.21
N GLY A 620 -35.00 12.13 -33.34
CA GLY A 620 -34.32 12.30 -34.62
C GLY A 620 -34.74 13.55 -35.43
N SER A 621 -35.82 14.24 -35.05
CA SER A 621 -36.42 15.31 -35.89
C SER A 621 -36.33 16.72 -35.29
N ILE A 622 -36.20 16.86 -33.97
CA ILE A 622 -35.90 18.17 -33.33
C ILE A 622 -34.38 18.38 -33.11
N GLY A 623 -33.55 17.37 -33.39
CA GLY A 623 -32.08 17.48 -33.41
C GLY A 623 -31.46 18.09 -34.69
N LEU A 624 -32.27 18.58 -35.64
CA LEU A 624 -31.85 18.84 -37.02
C LEU A 624 -31.70 20.32 -37.42
N LEU A 625 -31.72 21.26 -36.47
CA LEU A 625 -31.66 22.71 -36.75
C LEU A 625 -30.62 23.52 -35.97
N ASN A 626 -29.53 22.89 -35.50
CA ASN A 626 -28.31 23.63 -35.14
C ASN A 626 -27.01 22.82 -35.30
N THR A 627 -26.93 21.97 -36.33
CA THR A 627 -25.82 21.05 -36.58
C THR A 627 -25.23 21.27 -37.98
N GLY A 628 -24.20 22.14 -38.07
CA GLY A 628 -23.51 22.45 -39.32
C GLY A 628 -22.09 22.98 -39.06
N ALA A 629 -21.10 22.11 -39.32
CA ALA A 629 -19.70 22.21 -38.90
C ALA A 629 -19.47 22.25 -37.36
N GLY A 630 -18.45 21.57 -36.80
CA GLY A 630 -17.48 20.69 -37.45
C GLY A 630 -16.13 20.70 -36.71
N GLY A 631 -16.06 20.07 -35.53
CA GLY A 631 -14.86 20.02 -34.68
C GLY A 631 -14.19 18.65 -34.67
N ASP A 632 -12.86 18.65 -34.54
CA ASP A 632 -11.99 17.46 -34.56
C ASP A 632 -12.19 16.57 -33.31
N PRO A 633 -12.30 15.23 -33.44
CA PRO A 633 -12.32 14.29 -32.31
C PRO A 633 -11.11 14.34 -31.36
N ASN A 634 -10.01 14.99 -31.73
CA ASN A 634 -8.78 15.10 -30.94
C ASN A 634 -8.69 16.38 -30.06
N ALA A 635 -9.79 17.12 -29.87
CA ALA A 635 -9.79 18.35 -29.07
C ALA A 635 -9.84 18.08 -27.54
N PRO A 636 -8.78 18.38 -26.76
CA PRO A 636 -8.87 18.39 -25.29
C PRO A 636 -9.73 19.57 -24.82
N THR A 637 -10.60 19.32 -23.85
CA THR A 637 -11.59 20.28 -23.34
C THR A 637 -11.01 21.33 -22.38
N ALA A 638 -11.62 22.52 -22.35
CA ALA A 638 -11.39 23.52 -21.31
C ALA A 638 -12.60 24.47 -21.12
N PRO A 639 -13.25 24.39 -19.96
CA PRO A 639 -13.68 25.55 -19.16
C PRO A 639 -12.91 25.50 -17.81
N TRP A 640 -12.48 26.58 -17.16
CA TRP A 640 -12.90 28.01 -17.16
C TRP A 640 -11.62 28.90 -17.21
N GLY A 641 -11.63 30.24 -17.15
CA GLY A 641 -12.68 31.25 -16.96
C GLY A 641 -12.10 32.66 -17.26
N ARG A 642 -12.80 33.75 -16.90
CA ARG A 642 -12.32 35.13 -17.13
C ARG A 642 -11.68 35.74 -15.87
N GLU A 643 -10.72 36.64 -16.12
CA GLU A 643 -10.37 37.91 -15.42
C GLU A 643 -10.92 38.07 -13.98
N GLU A 644 -10.12 38.37 -12.95
CA GLU A 644 -8.98 39.32 -12.91
C GLU A 644 -7.75 38.79 -12.12
N GLY A 645 -6.54 39.28 -12.43
CA GLY A 645 -5.31 38.97 -11.69
C GLY A 645 -4.06 39.68 -12.22
N ASP A 646 -3.05 39.89 -11.35
CA ASP A 646 -1.80 40.61 -11.67
C ASP A 646 -0.99 39.91 -12.78
N PRO A 647 -0.45 40.63 -13.78
CA PRO A 647 0.47 40.07 -14.78
C PRO A 647 1.77 39.45 -14.21
N MET A 648 2.10 39.62 -12.93
CA MET A 648 3.11 38.81 -12.21
C MET A 648 2.51 37.48 -11.70
N SER A 649 1.30 37.46 -11.15
CA SER A 649 0.63 36.22 -10.72
C SER A 649 0.34 35.29 -11.88
N ALA A 650 0.09 35.83 -13.08
CA ALA A 650 0.00 35.06 -14.33
C ALA A 650 1.33 34.48 -14.84
N ARG A 651 2.46 34.68 -14.13
CA ARG A 651 3.83 34.29 -14.55
C ARG A 651 4.53 33.37 -13.53
N GLY A 652 3.79 32.46 -12.91
CA GLY A 652 4.30 31.54 -11.88
C GLY A 652 5.66 30.92 -12.18
N ASN A 653 6.66 31.30 -11.37
CA ASN A 653 7.99 30.71 -11.18
C ASN A 653 8.66 30.05 -12.40
N MET A 654 9.09 30.86 -13.39
CA MET A 654 10.10 30.45 -14.38
C MET A 654 11.41 31.26 -14.30
N TRP A 655 12.04 31.32 -13.12
CA TRP A 655 13.38 31.90 -12.98
C TRP A 655 14.27 31.06 -12.05
N GLY A 656 15.00 30.13 -12.66
CA GLY A 656 16.18 29.47 -12.11
C GLY A 656 17.21 29.34 -13.22
N ASP A 657 18.49 29.63 -12.95
CA ASP A 657 19.55 29.64 -13.98
C ASP A 657 20.39 28.34 -14.01
N SER A 658 19.88 27.31 -13.32
CA SER A 658 20.42 25.96 -13.11
C SER A 658 19.33 24.87 -13.23
N ILE A 659 19.74 23.62 -13.46
CA ILE A 659 18.82 22.48 -13.63
C ILE A 659 18.45 21.92 -12.26
N GLY A 660 17.21 22.17 -11.81
CA GLY A 660 16.63 21.61 -10.59
C GLY A 660 15.60 22.51 -9.90
N ASP A 661 15.71 23.83 -10.10
CA ASP A 661 15.11 24.84 -9.21
C ASP A 661 13.62 25.18 -9.50
N ALA A 662 12.86 24.23 -10.07
CA ALA A 662 11.50 24.47 -10.56
C ALA A 662 10.50 23.36 -10.15
N PHE A 663 10.19 23.29 -8.85
CA PHE A 663 9.10 22.47 -8.32
C PHE A 663 7.94 23.33 -7.83
N GLY A 664 6.74 23.07 -8.37
CA GLY A 664 5.50 23.79 -8.09
C GLY A 664 4.33 23.16 -8.82
N ALA A 665 3.10 23.42 -8.37
CA ALA A 665 1.90 22.75 -8.90
C ALA A 665 1.71 22.97 -10.41
N GLY A 666 1.51 21.89 -11.17
CA GLY A 666 1.24 21.92 -12.62
C GLY A 666 2.45 21.72 -13.54
N GLY A 667 3.67 21.54 -13.02
CA GLY A 667 4.87 21.35 -13.84
C GLY A 667 4.98 19.97 -14.50
N LEU A 668 4.74 19.87 -15.81
CA LEU A 668 5.04 18.68 -16.64
C LEU A 668 6.55 18.55 -16.89
N GLY A 669 7.27 17.97 -15.93
CA GLY A 669 8.69 17.64 -16.05
C GLY A 669 8.92 16.53 -17.08
N LEU A 670 9.26 16.91 -18.32
CA LEU A 670 9.53 16.00 -19.42
C LEU A 670 10.94 16.22 -20.00
N THR A 671 11.84 15.27 -19.74
CA THR A 671 13.10 15.11 -20.47
C THR A 671 13.12 13.74 -21.13
N GLY A 672 12.85 13.70 -22.43
CA GLY A 672 12.95 12.50 -23.25
C GLY A 672 13.59 12.83 -24.59
N VAL A 673 14.64 12.10 -24.95
CA VAL A 673 15.26 12.15 -26.28
C VAL A 673 15.04 10.82 -26.99
N GLY A 674 14.30 10.85 -28.08
CA GLY A 674 14.00 9.66 -28.88
C GLY A 674 13.34 10.04 -30.21
N GLU A 675 13.81 9.44 -31.30
CA GLU A 675 13.15 9.49 -32.61
C GLU A 675 12.08 8.39 -32.68
N GLY A 676 10.92 8.68 -33.27
CA GLY A 676 9.86 7.69 -33.45
C GLY A 676 8.50 8.34 -33.72
N GLY A 677 8.15 8.55 -34.99
CA GLY A 677 6.88 9.19 -35.35
C GLY A 677 6.69 9.34 -36.85
N GLY A 678 6.31 8.26 -37.53
CA GLY A 678 6.03 8.26 -38.96
C GLY A 678 4.98 7.22 -39.37
N GLY A 679 3.85 7.70 -39.89
CA GLY A 679 2.79 6.93 -40.55
C GLY A 679 1.96 7.89 -41.42
N GLN A 680 1.11 7.46 -42.36
CA GLN A 680 0.76 6.10 -42.79
C GLN A 680 0.56 6.09 -44.32
N GLY A 681 0.41 4.90 -44.93
CA GLY A 681 -0.09 4.71 -46.30
C GLY A 681 -0.99 3.48 -46.38
N GLN A 682 -2.13 3.56 -47.07
CA GLN A 682 -3.21 2.56 -47.00
C GLN A 682 -3.14 1.46 -48.08
N GLY A 683 -3.77 0.32 -47.80
CA GLY A 683 -4.09 -0.72 -48.79
C GLY A 683 -5.12 -1.72 -48.25
N PHE A 684 -6.33 -1.72 -48.80
CA PHE A 684 -7.38 -2.71 -48.50
C PHE A 684 -7.25 -3.95 -49.40
N GLY A 685 -7.56 -5.14 -48.85
CA GLY A 685 -7.72 -6.38 -49.61
C GLY A 685 -7.77 -7.59 -48.68
N GLY A 686 -8.63 -8.58 -48.94
CA GLY A 686 -8.78 -9.72 -48.05
C GLY A 686 -9.24 -11.02 -48.73
N GLY A 687 -8.91 -12.15 -48.09
CA GLY A 687 -9.41 -13.50 -48.41
C GLY A 687 -8.67 -14.24 -49.53
N GLY A 688 -8.56 -15.58 -49.40
CA GLY A 688 -8.36 -16.48 -50.56
C GLY A 688 -7.06 -17.29 -50.65
N THR A 689 -6.95 -18.36 -49.85
CA THR A 689 -6.47 -19.72 -50.23
C THR A 689 -5.40 -19.95 -51.33
N ILE A 690 -4.33 -20.67 -50.93
CA ILE A 690 -3.71 -21.85 -51.61
C ILE A 690 -3.00 -21.66 -52.98
N GLY A 691 -1.72 -22.06 -53.05
CA GLY A 691 -1.25 -22.93 -54.16
C GLY A 691 0.01 -22.58 -54.97
N GLY A 692 1.18 -23.11 -54.55
CA GLY A 692 2.06 -23.93 -55.43
C GLY A 692 3.04 -23.31 -56.47
N VAL A 693 4.23 -23.96 -56.53
CA VAL A 693 5.10 -24.18 -57.72
C VAL A 693 5.99 -23.05 -58.29
N ARG A 694 7.25 -23.02 -57.79
CA ARG A 694 8.56 -23.04 -58.50
C ARG A 694 8.73 -22.42 -59.92
N GLN A 695 9.68 -21.45 -59.99
CA GLN A 695 10.89 -21.38 -60.87
C GLN A 695 10.78 -21.31 -62.41
N PRO A 696 11.86 -20.97 -63.16
CA PRO A 696 12.98 -20.04 -62.88
C PRO A 696 13.30 -19.07 -64.06
N GLY A 697 14.13 -18.03 -63.86
CA GLY A 697 14.67 -17.26 -64.99
C GLY A 697 15.63 -16.11 -64.64
N SER A 698 16.75 -16.04 -65.35
CA SER A 698 17.68 -14.90 -65.57
C SER A 698 17.77 -13.76 -64.53
N SER A 699 18.94 -13.64 -63.92
CA SER A 699 19.42 -12.44 -63.23
C SER A 699 19.82 -11.32 -64.21
N GLU A 700 19.37 -10.10 -63.94
CA GLU A 700 20.17 -8.90 -64.21
C GLU A 700 20.46 -8.20 -62.87
N GLY A 701 21.72 -7.82 -62.66
CA GLY A 701 22.14 -7.03 -61.51
C GLY A 701 22.90 -5.80 -62.00
N ILE A 702 22.50 -4.62 -61.54
CA ILE A 702 23.25 -3.38 -61.76
C ILE A 702 24.10 -3.11 -60.53
N GLY A 703 25.41 -3.29 -60.68
CA GLY A 703 26.41 -3.09 -59.64
C GLY A 703 26.98 -1.67 -59.59
N LEU A 704 27.79 -1.39 -58.56
CA LEU A 704 28.38 -0.10 -58.22
C LEU A 704 29.23 0.54 -59.35
N GLY A 705 29.32 1.88 -59.38
CA GLY A 705 30.62 2.54 -59.58
C GLY A 705 30.68 3.87 -60.34
N SER A 706 30.77 5.00 -59.61
CA SER A 706 31.52 6.25 -59.94
C SER A 706 31.25 7.27 -58.81
N ILE A 707 32.21 7.84 -58.05
CA ILE A 707 33.54 8.42 -58.28
C ILE A 707 33.49 9.79 -58.99
N GLY A 708 34.03 10.83 -58.33
CA GLY A 708 34.02 12.22 -58.82
C GLY A 708 34.70 13.23 -57.88
N THR A 709 35.99 13.04 -57.56
CA THR A 709 36.82 14.02 -56.83
C THR A 709 37.61 14.92 -57.79
N LEU A 710 37.66 16.24 -57.53
CA LEU A 710 38.56 17.26 -58.13
C LEU A 710 38.35 18.61 -57.38
N GLY A 711 39.33 19.50 -57.19
CA GLY A 711 40.78 19.41 -57.44
C GLY A 711 41.53 20.74 -57.31
N HIS A 712 42.87 20.67 -57.13
CA HIS A 712 43.87 21.77 -57.08
C HIS A 712 43.87 22.66 -55.82
N GLY A 713 45.02 23.06 -55.22
CA GLY A 713 46.45 22.76 -55.47
C GLY A 713 47.36 23.67 -54.58
N ALA A 714 48.69 23.60 -54.54
CA ALA A 714 49.67 22.58 -54.94
C ALA A 714 51.08 22.91 -54.38
N GLY A 715 51.82 21.93 -53.81
CA GLY A 715 53.23 22.07 -53.39
C GLY A 715 53.49 22.99 -52.18
N THR A 716 54.69 23.08 -51.58
CA THR A 716 55.94 22.28 -51.59
C THR A 716 56.70 22.56 -50.28
N GLY A 717 57.47 21.63 -49.70
CA GLY A 717 58.48 22.00 -48.69
C GLY A 717 58.71 21.01 -47.54
N THR A 718 59.81 20.29 -47.63
CA THR A 718 60.43 19.40 -46.62
C THR A 718 60.55 19.96 -45.19
N GLY A 719 60.25 19.13 -44.18
CA GLY A 719 60.65 19.33 -42.79
C GLY A 719 60.67 18.02 -42.00
N GLN A 720 61.83 17.61 -41.48
CA GLN A 720 61.99 16.40 -40.65
C GLN A 720 61.69 16.70 -39.17
N GLY A 721 61.20 15.70 -38.41
CA GLY A 721 61.04 15.85 -36.96
C GLY A 721 60.34 14.70 -36.24
N PHE A 722 61.07 13.60 -35.98
CA PHE A 722 60.72 12.74 -34.83
C PHE A 722 61.30 13.39 -33.57
N GLY A 723 60.46 13.69 -32.58
CA GLY A 723 60.90 14.31 -31.32
C GLY A 723 59.83 14.24 -30.24
N SER A 724 60.22 13.80 -29.04
CA SER A 724 59.34 13.71 -27.86
C SER A 724 59.32 15.02 -27.07
N GLY A 725 58.13 15.46 -26.64
CA GLY A 725 57.97 16.63 -25.77
C GLY A 725 56.55 16.73 -25.21
N HIS A 726 56.42 16.78 -23.88
CA HIS A 726 55.11 16.90 -23.22
C HIS A 726 54.57 18.33 -23.29
N GLY A 727 53.62 18.57 -24.20
CA GLY A 727 52.75 19.75 -24.18
C GLY A 727 51.69 19.63 -23.10
N ARG A 728 51.78 20.45 -22.05
CA ARG A 728 50.86 20.43 -20.89
C ARG A 728 49.61 21.29 -21.16
N LEU A 729 48.57 20.66 -21.71
CA LEU A 729 47.19 21.11 -21.50
C LEU A 729 46.70 20.55 -20.16
N GLY A 730 45.95 21.24 -19.32
CA GLY A 730 45.09 22.40 -19.61
C GLY A 730 43.68 21.97 -19.25
N GLY A 731 43.34 22.07 -17.96
CA GLY A 731 42.15 21.41 -17.40
C GLY A 731 40.84 22.16 -17.65
N ALA A 732 39.74 21.42 -17.49
CA ALA A 732 38.35 21.90 -17.43
C ALA A 732 37.79 22.60 -18.69
N HIS A 733 37.17 21.79 -19.56
CA HIS A 733 35.93 22.19 -20.25
C HIS A 733 34.87 21.11 -20.04
N ALA A 734 34.09 21.24 -18.96
CA ALA A 734 32.76 20.64 -18.91
C ALA A 734 31.86 21.49 -19.82
N THR A 735 31.60 21.02 -21.05
CA THR A 735 30.83 21.77 -22.03
C THR A 735 29.39 21.92 -21.58
N HIS A 736 29.04 23.12 -21.11
CA HIS A 736 27.67 23.42 -20.69
C HIS A 736 26.74 23.47 -21.92
N PRO A 737 25.46 23.11 -21.78
CA PRO A 737 24.51 23.17 -22.88
C PRO A 737 24.29 24.63 -23.34
N PRO A 738 24.37 24.92 -24.66
CA PRO A 738 24.17 26.28 -25.17
C PRO A 738 22.79 26.83 -24.83
N ARG A 739 22.75 28.11 -24.44
CA ARG A 739 21.59 28.76 -23.84
C ARG A 739 20.73 29.44 -24.91
N ILE A 740 19.43 29.17 -24.89
CA ILE A 740 18.41 29.89 -25.66
C ILE A 740 17.56 30.69 -24.68
N ARG A 741 17.66 32.02 -24.72
CA ARG A 741 16.80 32.93 -23.96
C ARG A 741 15.77 33.56 -24.89
N GLN A 742 14.56 33.81 -24.39
CA GLN A 742 13.45 34.35 -25.18
C GLN A 742 13.33 35.86 -24.96
N GLY A 743 13.13 36.63 -26.04
CA GLY A 743 12.74 38.04 -25.96
C GLY A 743 11.22 38.25 -26.00
N ALA A 744 10.80 39.52 -25.96
CA ALA A 744 9.39 39.89 -26.04
C ALA A 744 8.79 39.56 -27.42
N THR A 745 7.84 38.61 -27.46
CA THR A 745 7.11 38.23 -28.68
C THR A 745 6.12 39.33 -29.07
N GLN A 746 6.16 39.78 -30.33
CA GLN A 746 5.14 40.68 -30.88
C GLN A 746 4.13 39.87 -31.69
N VAL A 747 2.84 40.04 -31.40
CA VAL A 747 1.74 39.31 -32.03
C VAL A 747 0.72 40.30 -32.57
N SER A 748 0.32 40.13 -33.84
CA SER A 748 -0.73 40.91 -34.50
C SER A 748 -1.84 39.97 -34.97
N GLY A 749 -2.82 39.73 -34.11
CA GLY A 749 -4.00 38.89 -34.37
C GLY A 749 -4.57 38.27 -33.09
N ARG A 750 -5.72 37.58 -33.19
CA ARG A 750 -6.39 36.94 -32.05
C ARG A 750 -5.87 35.52 -31.79
N LEU A 751 -4.66 35.44 -31.21
CA LEU A 751 -4.13 34.23 -30.59
C LEU A 751 -3.23 34.64 -29.40
N PRO A 752 -3.47 34.15 -28.17
CA PRO A 752 -2.71 34.59 -27.01
C PRO A 752 -1.19 34.36 -27.15
N PRO A 753 -0.33 35.37 -26.87
CA PRO A 753 1.12 35.22 -26.95
C PRO A 753 1.67 34.04 -26.15
N GLU A 754 1.01 33.66 -25.06
CA GLU A 754 1.39 32.60 -24.13
C GLU A 754 1.26 31.21 -24.79
N VAL A 755 0.21 31.02 -25.61
CA VAL A 755 -0.02 29.79 -26.39
C VAL A 755 1.06 29.65 -27.46
N ILE A 756 1.39 30.74 -28.14
CA ILE A 756 2.47 30.80 -29.14
C ILE A 756 3.82 30.49 -28.46
N GLN A 757 4.11 31.13 -27.34
CA GLN A 757 5.34 30.91 -26.58
C GLN A 757 5.47 29.47 -26.07
N ARG A 758 4.39 28.85 -25.57
CA ARG A 758 4.40 27.44 -25.14
C ARG A 758 4.81 26.49 -26.26
N ILE A 759 4.22 26.64 -27.44
CA ILE A 759 4.46 25.75 -28.59
C ILE A 759 5.87 25.94 -29.17
N VAL A 760 6.34 27.19 -29.24
CA VAL A 760 7.72 27.47 -29.66
C VAL A 760 8.72 26.94 -28.62
N ARG A 761 8.47 27.10 -27.30
CA ARG A 761 9.30 26.52 -26.22
C ARG A 761 9.39 25.00 -26.28
N GLN A 762 8.26 24.30 -26.49
CA GLN A 762 8.22 22.84 -26.68
C GLN A 762 9.08 22.36 -27.87
N ASN A 763 9.40 23.25 -28.82
CA ASN A 763 10.25 22.95 -29.98
C ASN A 763 11.69 23.48 -29.85
N PHE A 764 12.11 24.02 -28.69
CA PHE A 764 13.45 24.60 -28.50
C PHE A 764 14.61 23.66 -28.86
N GLY A 765 14.46 22.34 -28.68
CA GLY A 765 15.47 21.36 -29.12
C GLY A 765 15.79 21.44 -30.62
N ARG A 766 14.78 21.71 -31.47
CA ARG A 766 14.96 21.85 -32.93
C ARG A 766 15.76 23.12 -33.28
N PHE A 767 15.49 24.24 -32.62
CA PHE A 767 16.25 25.49 -32.82
C PHE A 767 17.67 25.39 -32.24
N ARG A 768 17.84 24.65 -31.13
CA ARG A 768 19.14 24.38 -30.53
C ARG A 768 20.04 23.58 -31.46
N LEU A 769 19.52 22.55 -32.15
CA LEU A 769 20.27 21.79 -33.17
C LEU A 769 20.73 22.68 -34.34
N CYS A 770 19.94 23.67 -34.76
CA CYS A 770 20.39 24.67 -35.75
C CYS A 770 21.58 25.50 -35.23
N TYR A 771 21.57 25.88 -33.95
CA TYR A 771 22.60 26.71 -33.33
C TYR A 771 23.89 25.95 -32.95
N GLU A 772 23.78 24.71 -32.47
CA GLU A 772 24.93 23.84 -32.20
C GLU A 772 25.75 23.56 -33.48
N ASN A 773 25.08 23.47 -34.63
CA ASN A 773 25.76 23.42 -35.93
C ASN A 773 26.44 24.74 -36.34
N GLY A 774 26.04 25.87 -35.76
CA GLY A 774 26.74 27.16 -35.85
C GLY A 774 27.96 27.24 -34.92
N LEU A 775 27.82 26.79 -33.68
CA LEU A 775 28.92 26.74 -32.70
C LEU A 775 30.09 25.88 -33.17
N ARG A 776 29.81 24.80 -33.93
CA ARG A 776 30.83 23.98 -34.63
C ARG A 776 31.67 24.75 -35.65
N ARG A 777 31.23 25.93 -36.12
CA ARG A 777 31.97 26.82 -37.05
C ARG A 777 32.56 28.04 -36.34
N ASN A 778 31.87 28.57 -35.34
CA ASN A 778 32.33 29.68 -34.50
C ASN A 778 31.91 29.40 -33.04
N PRO A 779 32.83 28.94 -32.17
CA PRO A 779 32.52 28.65 -30.77
C PRO A 779 31.99 29.85 -29.97
N ASN A 780 32.35 31.07 -30.39
CA ASN A 780 31.93 32.33 -29.77
C ASN A 780 30.73 32.97 -30.51
N LEU A 781 30.00 32.20 -31.33
CA LEU A 781 28.77 32.66 -31.96
C LEU A 781 27.76 33.00 -30.86
N GLN A 782 27.22 34.21 -30.89
CA GLN A 782 26.16 34.68 -29.99
C GLN A 782 25.34 35.77 -30.69
N GLY A 783 24.09 35.97 -30.30
CA GLY A 783 23.28 37.07 -30.83
C GLY A 783 21.78 36.80 -30.89
N ARG A 784 21.04 37.82 -31.35
CA ARG A 784 19.58 37.79 -31.46
C ARG A 784 19.14 37.21 -32.80
N VAL A 785 18.19 36.28 -32.79
CA VAL A 785 17.51 35.78 -33.99
C VAL A 785 16.04 36.09 -33.88
N ALA A 786 15.51 36.95 -34.75
CA ALA A 786 14.08 37.20 -34.85
C ALA A 786 13.50 36.42 -36.02
N VAL A 787 12.49 35.58 -35.74
CA VAL A 787 11.69 34.92 -36.79
C VAL A 787 10.36 35.64 -36.91
N ARG A 788 10.05 36.16 -38.11
CA ARG A 788 8.74 36.69 -38.45
C ARG A 788 7.98 35.64 -39.25
N PHE A 789 6.86 35.17 -38.73
CA PHE A 789 6.06 34.10 -39.33
C PHE A 789 4.56 34.42 -39.31
N ILE A 790 3.81 33.74 -40.17
CA ILE A 790 2.37 33.93 -40.36
C ILE A 790 1.67 32.61 -40.06
N ILE A 791 0.78 32.62 -39.07
CA ILE A 791 -0.13 31.52 -38.73
C ILE A 791 -1.41 31.73 -39.54
N ASP A 792 -1.84 30.73 -40.30
CA ASP A 792 -3.06 30.81 -41.11
C ASP A 792 -4.34 30.38 -40.36
N ARG A 793 -5.47 30.34 -41.07
CA ARG A 793 -6.78 29.98 -40.51
C ARG A 793 -6.91 28.51 -40.09
N SER A 794 -5.96 27.64 -40.41
CA SER A 794 -5.89 26.27 -39.91
C SER A 794 -5.02 26.13 -38.66
N GLY A 795 -4.22 27.16 -38.33
CA GLY A 795 -3.20 27.09 -37.29
C GLY A 795 -1.80 26.69 -37.81
N ALA A 796 -1.66 26.33 -39.08
CA ALA A 796 -0.38 26.04 -39.71
C ALA A 796 0.45 27.32 -39.96
N VAL A 797 1.79 27.18 -40.03
CA VAL A 797 2.69 28.28 -40.40
C VAL A 797 2.83 28.37 -41.93
N ALA A 798 2.09 29.29 -42.54
CA ALA A 798 2.07 29.48 -43.99
C ALA A 798 3.36 30.13 -44.54
N ASN A 799 4.11 30.87 -43.71
CA ASN A 799 5.39 31.47 -44.07
C ASN A 799 6.22 31.79 -42.81
N ALA A 800 7.54 31.62 -42.85
CA ALA A 800 8.49 31.99 -41.80
C ALA A 800 9.78 32.59 -42.41
N SER A 801 10.23 33.70 -41.84
CA SER A 801 11.25 34.58 -42.44
C SER A 801 12.12 35.26 -41.37
N ASN A 802 13.24 35.86 -41.78
CA ASN A 802 14.08 36.66 -40.89
C ASN A 802 13.37 37.98 -40.51
N GLY A 803 12.94 38.10 -39.26
CA GLY A 803 12.29 39.28 -38.68
C GLY A 803 13.25 40.36 -38.17
N GLY A 804 14.47 40.43 -38.72
CA GLY A 804 15.53 41.34 -38.27
C GLY A 804 16.38 40.71 -37.16
N SER A 805 17.22 39.75 -37.54
CA SER A 805 18.20 39.06 -36.69
C SER A 805 19.57 39.73 -36.72
N ASP A 806 20.25 39.74 -35.58
CA ASP A 806 21.61 40.31 -35.40
C ASP A 806 22.70 39.21 -35.37
N LEU A 807 22.32 37.93 -35.41
CA LEU A 807 23.24 36.79 -35.39
C LEU A 807 24.08 36.73 -36.69
N PRO A 808 25.43 36.70 -36.63
CA PRO A 808 26.27 36.81 -37.82
C PRO A 808 26.34 35.55 -38.71
N ASP A 809 25.79 34.41 -38.28
CA ASP A 809 25.68 33.21 -39.12
C ASP A 809 24.30 33.13 -39.80
N ALA A 810 24.24 33.58 -41.05
CA ALA A 810 23.02 33.56 -41.86
C ALA A 810 22.47 32.14 -42.15
N SER A 811 23.31 31.10 -42.06
CA SER A 811 22.85 29.70 -42.22
C SER A 811 22.11 29.21 -40.98
N VAL A 812 22.52 29.64 -39.77
CA VAL A 812 21.79 29.39 -38.52
C VAL A 812 20.45 30.13 -38.54
N VAL A 813 20.44 31.41 -38.91
CA VAL A 813 19.20 32.20 -39.06
C VAL A 813 18.23 31.51 -40.04
N SER A 814 18.73 31.02 -41.17
CA SER A 814 17.93 30.31 -42.19
C SER A 814 17.42 28.95 -41.70
N CYS A 815 18.23 28.22 -40.93
CA CYS A 815 17.83 26.94 -40.32
C CYS A 815 16.72 27.14 -39.29
N VAL A 816 16.89 28.11 -38.37
CA VAL A 816 15.89 28.44 -37.35
C VAL A 816 14.59 28.94 -37.99
N ALA A 817 14.64 29.82 -38.99
CA ALA A 817 13.45 30.27 -39.71
C ALA A 817 12.72 29.13 -40.43
N ARG A 818 13.44 28.19 -41.07
CA ARG A 818 12.82 27.02 -41.72
C ARG A 818 12.17 26.07 -40.71
N ALA A 819 12.75 25.90 -39.53
CA ALA A 819 12.20 25.04 -38.47
C ALA A 819 10.82 25.50 -37.96
N PHE A 820 10.43 26.77 -38.15
CA PHE A 820 9.08 27.26 -37.85
C PHE A 820 8.00 26.77 -38.82
N MET A 821 8.34 26.40 -40.06
CA MET A 821 7.37 25.91 -41.05
C MET A 821 6.71 24.59 -40.64
N ASN A 822 7.37 23.82 -39.76
CA ASN A 822 6.91 22.53 -39.26
C ASN A 822 6.23 22.65 -37.87
N LEU A 823 5.74 23.84 -37.52
CA LEU A 823 4.94 24.08 -36.33
C LEU A 823 3.45 24.18 -36.69
N SER A 824 2.60 23.70 -35.79
CA SER A 824 1.16 23.94 -35.81
C SER A 824 0.73 24.57 -34.49
N PHE A 825 -0.19 25.53 -34.57
CA PHE A 825 -0.77 26.26 -33.45
C PHE A 825 -2.29 26.02 -33.41
N PRO A 826 -2.97 26.25 -32.29
CA PRO A 826 -4.43 26.29 -32.26
C PRO A 826 -4.97 27.30 -33.28
N GLN A 827 -6.10 26.95 -33.91
CA GLN A 827 -6.78 27.79 -34.89
C GLN A 827 -7.06 29.19 -34.30
N PRO A 828 -6.56 30.28 -34.93
CA PRO A 828 -6.74 31.63 -34.40
C PRO A 828 -8.18 32.13 -34.61
N GLU A 829 -8.70 32.93 -33.67
CA GLU A 829 -10.07 33.46 -33.71
C GLU A 829 -10.23 34.63 -34.70
N GLY A 830 -10.09 34.33 -36.00
CA GLY A 830 -10.35 35.25 -37.09
C GLY A 830 -9.08 35.85 -37.71
N GLY A 831 -9.01 35.73 -39.04
CA GLY A 831 -7.90 36.26 -39.84
C GLY A 831 -6.69 35.33 -39.93
N VAL A 832 -5.53 35.91 -40.23
CA VAL A 832 -4.22 35.27 -40.13
C VAL A 832 -3.41 36.05 -39.09
N VAL A 833 -2.62 35.36 -38.27
CA VAL A 833 -1.87 35.98 -37.16
C VAL A 833 -0.42 36.15 -37.58
N VAL A 834 0.07 37.40 -37.56
CA VAL A 834 1.48 37.69 -37.84
C VAL A 834 2.24 37.78 -36.52
N VAL A 835 3.27 36.96 -36.36
CA VAL A 835 4.10 36.88 -35.16
C VAL A 835 5.53 37.28 -35.51
N THR A 836 6.17 38.07 -34.64
CA THR A 836 7.63 38.25 -34.66
C THR A 836 8.18 37.77 -33.31
N TYR A 837 8.98 36.70 -33.35
CA TYR A 837 9.47 35.98 -32.17
C TYR A 837 10.99 36.10 -32.07
N PRO A 838 11.53 36.89 -31.12
CA PRO A 838 12.96 37.02 -30.90
C PRO A 838 13.50 35.95 -29.93
N PHE A 839 14.52 35.24 -30.38
CA PHE A 839 15.44 34.44 -29.59
C PHE A 839 16.73 35.23 -29.32
N MET A 840 17.41 34.91 -28.22
CA MET A 840 18.78 35.26 -27.94
C MET A 840 19.56 33.97 -27.72
N PHE A 841 20.61 33.77 -28.51
CA PHE A 841 21.48 32.61 -28.47
C PHE A 841 22.83 33.00 -27.82
N ASP A 842 23.29 32.16 -26.89
CA ASP A 842 24.47 32.41 -26.05
C ASP A 842 25.28 31.10 -25.86
N PRO A 843 26.62 31.11 -25.95
CA PRO A 843 27.45 29.91 -25.84
C PRO A 843 27.58 29.35 -24.40
N GLY A 844 27.35 30.18 -23.36
CA GLY A 844 27.28 29.77 -21.95
C GLY A 844 28.34 30.36 -21.02
N ASP A 845 29.47 30.86 -21.54
CA ASP A 845 30.67 31.23 -20.76
C ASP A 845 30.71 32.72 -20.34
N GLY A 846 29.70 33.17 -19.58
CA GLY A 846 29.61 34.55 -19.04
C GLY A 846 29.71 34.61 -17.51
N PRO A 847 30.54 35.51 -16.91
CA PRO A 847 30.70 35.59 -15.45
C PRO A 847 29.50 36.25 -14.74
N PRO A 848 29.15 35.81 -13.51
CA PRO A 848 28.05 36.38 -12.72
C PRO A 848 28.37 37.76 -12.13
N PRO A 849 27.35 38.57 -11.78
CA PRO A 849 27.53 39.92 -11.24
C PRO A 849 28.07 39.91 -9.78
N PRO A 850 28.85 40.93 -9.38
CA PRO A 850 29.55 40.93 -8.09
C PRO A 850 28.70 41.46 -6.92
N PHE A 851 28.88 40.85 -5.74
CA PHE A 851 28.48 41.40 -4.45
C PHE A 851 29.66 42.15 -3.78
N PRO A 852 29.41 43.11 -2.86
CA PRO A 852 30.44 44.03 -2.37
C PRO A 852 31.51 43.37 -1.48
N THR A 853 32.74 43.88 -1.57
CA THR A 853 33.93 43.31 -0.93
C THR A 853 34.37 44.08 0.31
N PHE A 854 34.90 43.35 1.30
CA PHE A 854 35.75 43.93 2.35
C PHE A 854 37.25 43.69 2.01
N ARG A 855 38.06 44.70 2.36
CA ARG A 855 39.51 44.82 2.15
C ARG A 855 40.31 44.30 3.37
N SER A 856 41.60 43.94 3.35
CA SER A 856 42.56 43.61 2.26
C SER A 856 43.96 43.25 2.83
N THR A 857 44.66 42.25 2.25
CA THR A 857 46.16 42.08 2.18
C THR A 857 46.95 42.01 3.52
N PRO A 858 48.29 41.71 3.57
CA PRO A 858 49.28 41.15 2.61
C PRO A 858 49.90 39.80 3.14
N GLU A 859 50.96 39.11 2.69
CA GLU A 859 51.72 38.91 1.40
C GLU A 859 52.58 37.59 1.49
N PRO A 860 53.25 37.12 0.40
CA PRO A 860 54.09 35.88 0.34
C PRO A 860 55.61 36.21 0.49
N PRO A 861 56.64 35.36 0.14
CA PRO A 861 56.66 34.01 -0.47
C PRO A 861 57.73 32.98 0.01
N SER A 862 57.66 31.75 -0.53
CA SER A 862 58.75 31.05 -1.29
C SER A 862 59.15 29.59 -0.92
N ARG A 863 59.56 28.86 -1.97
CA ARG A 863 60.46 27.68 -2.05
C ARG A 863 60.23 26.43 -1.18
N ALA A 864 59.86 25.34 -1.85
CA ALA A 864 60.23 23.96 -1.45
C ALA A 864 61.73 23.69 -1.72
N PRO A 865 62.31 22.60 -1.15
CA PRO A 865 62.41 21.40 -1.99
C PRO A 865 62.28 20.02 -1.30
N GLN A 866 61.63 19.10 -2.03
CA GLN A 866 61.93 17.66 -2.16
C GLN A 866 61.75 16.63 -1.01
N ARG A 867 61.00 15.57 -1.39
CA ARG A 867 61.18 14.12 -1.09
C ARG A 867 60.97 13.61 0.35
N THR A 868 59.90 12.84 0.51
CA THR A 868 59.99 11.35 0.55
C THR A 868 58.67 10.73 0.06
N PHE A 869 58.73 9.51 -0.48
CA PHE A 869 57.53 8.70 -0.74
C PHE A 869 57.15 7.95 0.54
N VAL A 870 55.96 8.21 1.07
CA VAL A 870 55.30 7.35 2.05
C VAL A 870 53.93 6.98 1.48
N ARG A 871 53.65 5.69 1.37
CA ARG A 871 52.41 5.16 0.79
C ARG A 871 51.29 5.27 1.83
N ALA A 872 50.35 6.19 1.61
CA ALA A 872 49.12 6.29 2.40
C ALA A 872 48.05 5.29 1.89
N PRO A 873 47.02 4.94 2.69
CA PRO A 873 46.04 3.89 2.34
C PRO A 873 44.96 4.34 1.35
N ASP A 874 44.30 3.36 0.72
CA ASP A 874 43.19 3.54 -0.20
C ASP A 874 41.95 4.11 0.51
N ASN A 875 41.83 5.44 0.57
CA ASN A 875 40.74 6.11 1.30
C ASN A 875 40.21 7.35 0.52
N GLU A 876 40.01 7.18 -0.79
CA GLU A 876 39.13 8.07 -1.55
C GLU A 876 37.69 7.89 -1.07
N ARG A 877 37.27 8.75 -0.14
CA ARG A 877 35.86 8.87 0.24
C ARG A 877 35.07 9.33 -0.98
N VAL A 878 34.08 8.53 -1.41
CA VAL A 878 33.09 8.94 -2.41
C VAL A 878 32.34 10.16 -1.88
N GLY A 879 32.34 11.25 -2.66
CA GLY A 879 31.71 12.52 -2.31
C GLY A 879 30.20 12.52 -2.53
N GLY A 880 29.47 11.68 -1.79
CA GLY A 880 28.01 11.68 -1.73
C GLY A 880 27.49 12.03 -0.33
N GLU A 881 26.22 12.37 -0.21
CA GLU A 881 25.57 12.52 1.10
C GLU A 881 25.41 11.15 1.79
N PRO A 882 25.44 11.07 3.14
CA PRO A 882 25.24 9.81 3.85
C PRO A 882 23.85 9.22 3.55
N PRO A 883 23.74 7.91 3.22
CA PRO A 883 22.46 7.29 2.83
C PRO A 883 21.42 7.14 3.96
N TYR A 884 21.73 7.63 5.17
CA TYR A 884 20.89 7.50 6.36
C TYR A 884 20.71 8.85 7.07
N GLU A 885 19.51 9.09 7.56
CA GLU A 885 19.17 10.22 8.44
C GLU A 885 18.56 9.74 9.78
N GLY A 886 18.31 10.69 10.69
CA GLY A 886 17.71 10.44 12.01
C GLY A 886 18.40 9.34 12.83
N LYS A 887 17.63 8.62 13.65
CA LYS A 887 18.12 7.56 14.54
C LYS A 887 18.85 6.43 13.78
N MET A 888 18.49 6.17 12.51
CA MET A 888 19.15 5.15 11.68
C MET A 888 20.60 5.53 11.38
N LYS A 889 20.85 6.82 11.10
CA LYS A 889 22.21 7.35 10.92
C LYS A 889 23.08 7.12 12.14
N ASP A 890 22.55 7.34 13.34
CA ASP A 890 23.31 7.19 14.59
C ASP A 890 23.70 5.73 14.84
N VAL A 891 22.75 4.80 14.67
CA VAL A 891 23.01 3.34 14.78
C VAL A 891 24.01 2.88 13.73
N MET A 892 23.82 3.24 12.46
CA MET A 892 24.71 2.81 11.37
C MET A 892 26.11 3.44 11.49
N THR A 893 26.22 4.66 12.03
CA THR A 893 27.52 5.29 12.34
C THR A 893 28.23 4.54 13.47
N ALA A 894 27.52 4.14 14.52
CA ALA A 894 28.09 3.35 15.60
C ALA A 894 28.53 1.94 15.14
N ILE A 895 27.75 1.29 14.26
CA ILE A 895 28.16 0.04 13.57
C ILE A 895 29.44 0.26 12.73
N GLY A 896 29.47 1.30 11.90
CA GLY A 896 30.61 1.63 11.04
C GLY A 896 31.89 1.98 11.81
N ALA A 897 31.76 2.53 13.01
CA ALA A 897 32.85 2.77 13.95
C ALA A 897 33.26 1.53 14.79
N GLY A 898 32.58 0.38 14.61
CA GLY A 898 32.82 -0.84 15.38
C GLY A 898 32.28 -0.80 16.82
N ASN A 899 31.57 0.25 17.23
CA ASN A 899 31.00 0.39 18.57
C ASN A 899 29.63 -0.31 18.66
N VAL A 900 29.66 -1.64 18.60
CA VAL A 900 28.46 -2.50 18.58
C VAL A 900 27.61 -2.32 19.85
N VAL A 901 28.21 -2.03 21.01
CA VAL A 901 27.48 -1.79 22.27
C VAL A 901 26.62 -0.53 22.16
N ALA A 902 27.21 0.62 21.79
CA ALA A 902 26.45 1.85 21.63
C ALA A 902 25.38 1.73 20.53
N ALA A 903 25.69 1.04 19.43
CA ALA A 903 24.73 0.79 18.35
C ALA A 903 23.52 -0.02 18.83
N ARG A 904 23.76 -1.14 19.54
CA ARG A 904 22.71 -2.00 20.12
C ARG A 904 21.85 -1.25 21.14
N ASP A 905 22.47 -0.40 21.95
CA ASP A 905 21.77 0.33 23.02
C ASP A 905 20.90 1.45 22.42
N LEU A 906 21.38 2.15 21.39
CA LEU A 906 20.58 3.08 20.56
C LEU A 906 19.39 2.37 19.89
N ALA A 907 19.64 1.25 19.19
CA ALA A 907 18.60 0.49 18.49
C ALA A 907 17.57 -0.11 19.46
N THR A 908 18.00 -0.58 20.64
CA THR A 908 17.10 -1.10 21.69
C THR A 908 16.26 0.02 22.31
N SER A 909 16.84 1.21 22.53
CA SER A 909 16.09 2.39 22.98
C SER A 909 15.05 2.83 21.96
N TRP A 910 15.41 2.85 20.67
CA TRP A 910 14.49 3.14 19.58
C TRP A 910 13.35 2.12 19.52
N GLN A 911 13.63 0.82 19.48
CA GLN A 911 12.57 -0.19 19.42
C GLN A 911 11.67 -0.18 20.67
N ARG A 912 12.18 0.15 21.86
CA ARG A 912 11.34 0.35 23.06
C ARG A 912 10.43 1.59 22.98
N THR A 913 10.88 2.65 22.33
CA THR A 913 10.11 3.91 22.17
C THR A 913 9.24 3.93 20.92
N SER A 914 9.45 3.00 19.99
CA SER A 914 8.74 2.90 18.71
C SER A 914 8.69 1.43 18.26
N PRO A 915 7.95 0.55 18.97
CA PRO A 915 8.01 -0.90 18.74
C PRO A 915 7.44 -1.35 17.40
N THR A 916 6.59 -0.52 16.79
CA THR A 916 5.97 -0.75 15.47
C THR A 916 6.77 -0.17 14.29
N ASP A 917 7.91 0.47 14.56
CA ASP A 917 8.75 1.13 13.55
C ASP A 917 9.63 0.10 12.81
N VAL A 918 9.44 -0.02 11.50
CA VAL A 918 10.18 -0.94 10.64
C VAL A 918 11.69 -0.66 10.67
N LEU A 919 12.10 0.61 10.73
CA LEU A 919 13.51 0.98 10.77
C LEU A 919 14.12 0.72 12.15
N ALA A 920 13.35 0.83 13.24
CA ALA A 920 13.79 0.40 14.57
C ALA A 920 14.05 -1.11 14.65
N LEU A 921 13.19 -1.91 14.01
CA LEU A 921 13.34 -3.37 13.91
C LEU A 921 14.53 -3.77 13.03
N VAL A 922 14.72 -3.10 11.90
CA VAL A 922 15.91 -3.28 11.05
C VAL A 922 17.17 -2.90 11.84
N ALA A 923 17.23 -1.72 12.45
CA ALA A 923 18.36 -1.27 13.25
C ALA A 923 18.72 -2.28 14.36
N LEU A 924 17.72 -2.82 15.06
CA LEU A 924 17.93 -3.84 16.09
C LEU A 924 18.56 -5.11 15.50
N GLY A 925 18.01 -5.64 14.40
CA GLY A 925 18.54 -6.83 13.74
C GLY A 925 19.95 -6.64 13.16
N GLU A 926 20.23 -5.49 12.53
CA GLU A 926 21.56 -5.18 11.98
C GLU A 926 22.60 -5.10 13.12
N THR A 927 22.25 -4.54 14.29
CA THR A 927 23.14 -4.57 15.47
C THR A 927 23.31 -5.98 16.05
N ALA A 928 22.27 -6.80 16.05
CA ALA A 928 22.30 -8.17 16.56
C ALA A 928 23.18 -9.08 15.67
N GLU A 929 23.11 -8.94 14.34
CA GLU A 929 24.06 -9.60 13.43
C GLU A 929 25.51 -9.19 13.71
N LYS A 930 25.76 -7.90 13.96
CA LYS A 930 27.11 -7.40 14.28
C LYS A 930 27.61 -7.80 15.68
N SER A 931 26.71 -8.13 16.61
CA SER A 931 27.08 -8.76 17.90
C SER A 931 27.10 -10.30 17.86
N GLY A 932 26.74 -10.92 16.74
CA GLY A 932 26.63 -12.38 16.59
C GLY A 932 25.37 -13.02 17.21
N ASP A 933 24.42 -12.21 17.69
CA ASP A 933 23.15 -12.68 18.26
C ASP A 933 22.14 -12.95 17.13
N ARG A 934 22.29 -14.11 16.48
CA ARG A 934 21.41 -14.55 15.39
C ARG A 934 19.96 -14.74 15.83
N ALA A 935 19.71 -15.13 17.08
CA ALA A 935 18.36 -15.34 17.59
C ALA A 935 17.61 -14.01 17.73
N LEU A 936 18.26 -12.97 18.28
CA LEU A 936 17.70 -11.63 18.30
C LEU A 936 17.56 -11.05 16.89
N ALA A 937 18.52 -11.30 15.98
CA ALA A 937 18.43 -10.84 14.59
C ALA A 937 17.21 -11.46 13.86
N GLN A 938 17.04 -12.79 13.95
CA GLN A 938 15.91 -13.50 13.35
C GLN A 938 14.58 -12.93 13.84
N ARG A 939 14.38 -12.84 15.17
CA ARG A 939 13.16 -12.28 15.77
C ARG A 939 12.93 -10.82 15.37
N SER A 940 13.99 -10.01 15.30
CA SER A 940 13.89 -8.60 14.89
C SER A 940 13.40 -8.45 13.44
N TYR A 941 13.81 -9.34 12.52
CA TYR A 941 13.34 -9.30 11.14
C TYR A 941 11.98 -9.97 10.94
N ALA A 942 11.70 -11.08 11.64
CA ALA A 942 10.39 -11.73 11.64
C ALA A 942 9.29 -10.78 12.16
N SER A 943 9.60 -9.92 13.13
CA SER A 943 8.72 -8.85 13.64
C SER A 943 8.08 -7.98 12.54
N ILE A 944 8.80 -7.74 11.44
CA ILE A 944 8.31 -6.93 10.30
C ILE A 944 7.14 -7.64 9.62
N VAL A 945 7.18 -8.97 9.51
CA VAL A 945 6.10 -9.78 8.94
C VAL A 945 4.91 -9.89 9.87
N ASP A 946 5.13 -9.81 11.18
CA ASP A 946 4.04 -9.84 12.15
C ASP A 946 3.18 -8.58 12.06
N LEU A 947 3.83 -7.42 12.12
CA LEU A 947 3.19 -6.10 12.13
C LEU A 947 2.69 -5.63 10.76
N PHE A 948 3.33 -6.10 9.67
CA PHE A 948 3.05 -5.69 8.29
C PHE A 948 2.74 -6.88 7.37
N GLY A 949 2.22 -7.99 7.92
CA GLY A 949 2.00 -9.25 7.21
C GLY A 949 0.99 -9.22 6.05
N PHE A 950 0.23 -8.13 5.88
CA PHE A 950 -0.66 -7.88 4.75
C PHE A 950 0.07 -7.32 3.50
N ARG A 951 1.31 -6.83 3.69
CA ARG A 951 2.19 -6.20 2.69
C ARG A 951 3.23 -7.17 2.14
N ALA A 952 3.10 -7.52 0.86
CA ALA A 952 4.00 -8.46 0.18
C ALA A 952 5.43 -7.91 -0.01
N ASP A 953 5.58 -6.59 -0.11
CA ASP A 953 6.84 -5.86 -0.10
C ASP A 953 7.54 -5.91 1.27
N SER A 954 6.79 -5.71 2.36
CA SER A 954 7.30 -5.88 3.73
C SER A 954 7.74 -7.33 4.00
N ARG A 955 6.98 -8.32 3.48
CA ARG A 955 7.39 -9.73 3.51
C ARG A 955 8.70 -9.98 2.77
N ARG A 956 8.86 -9.50 1.53
CA ARG A 956 10.12 -9.69 0.78
C ARG A 956 11.30 -8.97 1.43
N PHE A 957 11.10 -7.77 1.98
CA PHE A 957 12.11 -7.01 2.71
C PHE A 957 12.60 -7.71 4.01
N ALA A 958 11.69 -8.39 4.73
CA ALA A 958 12.04 -9.21 5.90
C ALA A 958 12.74 -10.52 5.49
N GLY A 959 12.19 -11.24 4.52
CA GLY A 959 12.76 -12.47 3.97
C GLY A 959 14.19 -12.26 3.46
N ALA A 960 14.46 -11.11 2.82
CA ALA A 960 15.78 -10.71 2.33
C ALA A 960 16.87 -10.62 3.42
N ARG A 961 16.50 -10.39 4.68
CA ARG A 961 17.44 -10.37 5.82
C ARG A 961 17.53 -11.70 6.54
N LEU A 962 16.41 -12.38 6.72
CA LEU A 962 16.40 -13.77 7.23
C LEU A 962 17.24 -14.69 6.33
N GLU A 963 17.18 -14.50 5.02
CA GLU A 963 18.01 -15.21 4.04
C GLU A 963 19.52 -14.90 4.16
N ARG A 964 19.91 -13.72 4.69
CA ARG A 964 21.31 -13.34 4.96
C ARG A 964 21.88 -14.05 6.20
N LEU A 965 21.05 -14.39 7.19
CA LEU A 965 21.49 -15.12 8.40
C LEU A 965 22.07 -16.50 8.06
N GLY A 966 21.63 -17.10 6.94
CA GLY A 966 22.27 -18.23 6.27
C GLY A 966 22.10 -19.61 6.94
N ASP A 967 21.45 -19.67 8.11
CA ASP A 967 21.10 -20.94 8.76
C ASP A 967 19.79 -21.53 8.20
N ALA A 968 19.58 -22.83 8.45
CA ALA A 968 18.44 -23.56 7.91
C ALA A 968 17.07 -23.10 8.46
N GLY A 969 17.01 -22.58 9.69
CA GLY A 969 15.78 -22.05 10.29
C GLY A 969 15.39 -20.72 9.64
N SER A 970 16.32 -19.77 9.60
CA SER A 970 16.10 -18.47 8.95
C SER A 970 15.79 -18.60 7.46
N ILE A 971 16.42 -19.54 6.75
CA ILE A 971 16.11 -19.82 5.32
C ILE A 971 14.72 -20.46 5.17
N ALA A 972 14.32 -21.40 6.04
CA ALA A 972 12.98 -21.98 5.99
C ALA A 972 11.89 -20.93 6.25
N LEU A 973 12.09 -20.07 7.25
CA LEU A 973 11.22 -18.95 7.58
C LEU A 973 11.14 -17.93 6.43
N ALA A 974 12.28 -17.54 5.84
CA ALA A 974 12.31 -16.69 4.65
C ALA A 974 11.53 -17.30 3.47
N THR A 975 11.59 -18.63 3.30
CA THR A 975 10.86 -19.34 2.25
C THR A 975 9.35 -19.27 2.46
N ASP A 976 8.84 -19.47 3.67
CA ASP A 976 7.42 -19.31 4.00
C ASP A 976 6.94 -17.86 3.78
N ILE A 977 7.75 -16.90 4.21
CA ILE A 977 7.49 -15.46 4.04
C ILE A 977 7.42 -15.09 2.55
N TYR A 978 8.35 -15.59 1.74
CA TYR A 978 8.32 -15.41 0.28
C TYR A 978 7.13 -16.12 -0.38
N ALA A 979 6.74 -17.31 0.10
CA ALA A 979 5.57 -18.03 -0.43
C ALA A 979 4.28 -17.23 -0.20
N LYS A 980 4.07 -16.71 1.02
CA LYS A 980 2.96 -15.81 1.35
C LYS A 980 3.04 -14.48 0.58
N ALA A 981 4.23 -13.97 0.31
CA ALA A 981 4.39 -12.78 -0.54
C ALA A 981 4.00 -13.04 -2.01
N VAL A 982 4.29 -14.23 -2.54
CA VAL A 982 3.84 -14.68 -3.87
C VAL A 982 2.32 -14.89 -3.90
N GLU A 983 1.72 -15.50 -2.88
CA GLU A 983 0.26 -15.65 -2.79
C GLU A 983 -0.46 -14.28 -2.80
N GLN A 984 0.08 -13.32 -2.06
CA GLN A 984 -0.45 -11.96 -1.94
C GLN A 984 -0.26 -11.10 -3.20
N ARG A 985 0.84 -11.29 -3.93
CA ARG A 985 1.22 -10.55 -5.15
C ARG A 985 1.82 -11.50 -6.20
N PRO A 986 1.01 -12.40 -6.78
CA PRO A 986 1.49 -13.43 -7.71
C PRO A 986 1.82 -12.86 -9.10
N ASP A 987 1.53 -11.58 -9.30
CA ASP A 987 1.88 -10.72 -10.43
C ASP A 987 3.24 -10.01 -10.28
N HIS A 988 3.95 -10.18 -9.15
CA HIS A 988 5.23 -9.51 -8.87
C HIS A 988 6.43 -10.46 -9.07
N PRO A 989 7.33 -10.20 -10.05
CA PRO A 989 8.35 -11.17 -10.47
C PRO A 989 9.40 -11.46 -9.39
N ALA A 990 9.79 -10.45 -8.60
CA ALA A 990 10.75 -10.61 -7.52
C ALA A 990 10.29 -11.63 -6.47
N GLY A 991 8.97 -11.82 -6.26
CA GLY A 991 8.45 -12.81 -5.32
C GLY A 991 8.79 -14.24 -5.77
N HIS A 992 8.46 -14.57 -7.02
CA HIS A 992 8.77 -15.88 -7.62
C HIS A 992 10.27 -16.16 -7.63
N ARG A 993 11.07 -15.15 -7.99
CA ARG A 993 12.54 -15.21 -8.01
C ARG A 993 13.11 -15.54 -6.62
N LEU A 994 12.72 -14.78 -5.60
CA LEU A 994 13.22 -14.95 -4.23
C LEU A 994 12.77 -16.29 -3.62
N LEU A 995 11.50 -16.69 -3.84
CA LEU A 995 10.97 -17.99 -3.43
C LEU A 995 11.75 -19.16 -4.07
N ALA A 996 12.09 -19.06 -5.36
CA ALA A 996 12.86 -20.08 -6.06
C ALA A 996 14.26 -20.25 -5.46
N TYR A 997 15.00 -19.17 -5.21
CA TYR A 997 16.33 -19.25 -4.59
C TYR A 997 16.30 -19.72 -3.13
N ALA A 998 15.25 -19.40 -2.37
CA ALA A 998 15.08 -19.89 -1.01
C ALA A 998 14.81 -21.42 -0.99
N TRP A 999 13.96 -21.94 -1.88
CA TRP A 999 13.81 -23.40 -2.08
C TRP A 999 15.11 -24.07 -2.54
N LEU A 1000 15.87 -23.42 -3.41
CA LEU A 1000 17.14 -23.94 -3.93
C LEU A 1000 18.17 -24.11 -2.80
N LYS A 1001 18.27 -23.14 -1.89
CA LYS A 1001 19.12 -23.20 -0.68
C LYS A 1001 18.70 -24.31 0.27
N GLN A 1002 17.39 -24.60 0.36
CA GLN A 1002 16.87 -25.80 1.05
C GLN A 1002 17.07 -27.12 0.29
N LYS A 1003 17.76 -27.12 -0.87
CA LYS A 1003 17.93 -28.28 -1.76
C LYS A 1003 16.62 -28.88 -2.27
N GLN A 1004 15.55 -28.08 -2.31
CA GLN A 1004 14.24 -28.45 -2.85
C GLN A 1004 14.18 -28.10 -4.34
N PHE A 1005 15.08 -28.69 -5.13
CA PHE A 1005 15.36 -28.29 -6.53
C PHE A 1005 14.11 -28.24 -7.42
N GLU A 1006 13.23 -29.24 -7.31
CA GLU A 1006 12.00 -29.29 -8.09
C GLU A 1006 11.01 -28.16 -7.72
N LYS A 1007 10.93 -27.78 -6.45
CA LYS A 1007 10.13 -26.62 -5.99
C LYS A 1007 10.74 -25.30 -6.42
N ALA A 1008 12.07 -25.20 -6.41
CA ALA A 1008 12.79 -24.03 -6.90
C ALA A 1008 12.55 -23.80 -8.41
N PHE A 1009 12.66 -24.88 -9.20
CA PHE A 1009 12.38 -24.85 -10.63
C PHE A 1009 10.94 -24.43 -10.90
N GLU A 1010 9.97 -25.03 -10.19
CA GLU A 1010 8.55 -24.74 -10.36
C GLU A 1010 8.18 -23.30 -9.98
N ALA A 1011 8.70 -22.77 -8.86
CA ALA A 1011 8.49 -21.38 -8.47
C ALA A 1011 9.03 -20.40 -9.52
N CYS A 1012 10.22 -20.65 -10.09
CA CYS A 1012 10.79 -19.80 -11.13
C CYS A 1012 10.03 -19.94 -12.46
N ARG A 1013 9.57 -21.15 -12.83
CA ARG A 1013 8.74 -21.42 -14.02
C ARG A 1013 7.41 -20.67 -13.95
N VAL A 1014 6.70 -20.76 -12.83
CA VAL A 1014 5.44 -20.04 -12.58
C VAL A 1014 5.64 -18.52 -12.61
N GLY A 1015 6.84 -18.01 -12.27
CA GLY A 1015 7.22 -16.62 -12.49
C GLY A 1015 7.48 -16.26 -13.96
N LEU A 1016 8.15 -17.13 -14.72
CA LEU A 1016 8.53 -16.87 -16.12
C LEU A 1016 7.33 -16.89 -17.08
N GLU A 1017 6.36 -17.77 -16.86
CA GLU A 1017 5.14 -17.91 -17.67
C GLU A 1017 4.11 -16.79 -17.45
N ARG A 1018 4.35 -15.87 -16.51
CA ARG A 1018 3.45 -14.76 -16.21
C ARG A 1018 3.49 -13.69 -17.31
N ASN A 1019 2.33 -13.07 -17.52
CA ASN A 1019 2.22 -11.83 -18.26
C ASN A 1019 2.35 -10.65 -17.27
N TYR A 1020 3.41 -9.88 -17.44
CA TYR A 1020 3.71 -8.66 -16.71
C TYR A 1020 3.29 -7.44 -17.55
N PRO A 1021 2.86 -6.32 -16.95
CA PRO A 1021 2.61 -5.08 -17.69
C PRO A 1021 3.84 -4.62 -18.47
N GLU A 1022 3.63 -4.13 -19.69
CA GLU A 1022 4.70 -3.56 -20.52
C GLU A 1022 5.31 -2.31 -19.85
N GLY A 1023 6.60 -2.07 -20.09
CA GLY A 1023 7.38 -0.99 -19.46
C GLY A 1023 7.76 -1.26 -17.99
N ARG A 1024 6.82 -1.66 -17.13
CA ARG A 1024 6.97 -1.76 -15.66
C ARG A 1024 8.00 -2.79 -15.18
N PHE A 1025 8.34 -3.78 -16.01
CA PHE A 1025 9.20 -4.92 -15.65
C PHE A 1025 10.17 -5.28 -16.80
N ALA A 1026 10.94 -4.29 -17.28
CA ALA A 1026 11.92 -4.50 -18.34
C ALA A 1026 12.96 -5.58 -17.97
N GLY A 1027 13.41 -6.38 -18.95
CA GLY A 1027 14.42 -7.44 -18.77
C GLY A 1027 13.99 -8.67 -17.94
N VAL A 1028 12.93 -8.59 -17.12
CA VAL A 1028 12.49 -9.66 -16.19
C VAL A 1028 12.37 -11.05 -16.84
N LYS A 1029 11.81 -11.16 -18.06
CA LYS A 1029 11.69 -12.46 -18.73
C LYS A 1029 13.05 -13.09 -19.10
N ARG A 1030 14.08 -12.28 -19.41
CA ARG A 1030 15.46 -12.78 -19.60
C ARG A 1030 16.05 -13.22 -18.26
N ILE A 1031 15.91 -12.41 -17.22
CA ILE A 1031 16.44 -12.71 -15.88
C ILE A 1031 15.84 -14.03 -15.36
N LEU A 1032 14.53 -14.20 -15.40
CA LEU A 1032 13.86 -15.43 -14.95
C LEU A 1032 14.20 -16.66 -15.82
N ALA A 1033 14.43 -16.50 -17.12
CA ALA A 1033 14.86 -17.60 -17.99
C ALA A 1033 16.32 -18.03 -17.72
N GLU A 1034 17.22 -17.10 -17.42
CA GLU A 1034 18.59 -17.37 -16.98
C GLU A 1034 18.63 -17.98 -15.56
N ASP A 1035 17.79 -17.48 -14.64
CA ASP A 1035 17.67 -17.99 -13.27
C ASP A 1035 17.14 -19.43 -13.23
N LEU A 1036 16.12 -19.74 -14.05
CA LEU A 1036 15.62 -21.11 -14.26
C LEU A 1036 16.72 -22.03 -14.82
N GLY A 1037 17.61 -21.48 -15.66
CA GLY A 1037 18.81 -22.14 -16.15
C GLY A 1037 19.80 -22.54 -15.05
N LEU A 1038 20.13 -21.60 -14.15
CA LEU A 1038 20.99 -21.87 -13.00
C LEU A 1038 20.36 -22.90 -12.04
N ILE A 1039 19.06 -22.79 -11.78
CA ILE A 1039 18.31 -23.76 -10.97
C ILE A 1039 18.38 -25.16 -11.61
N ALA A 1040 18.17 -25.26 -12.93
CA ALA A 1040 18.29 -26.51 -13.67
C ALA A 1040 19.72 -27.09 -13.64
N ALA A 1041 20.76 -26.26 -13.77
CA ALA A 1041 22.15 -26.69 -13.67
C ALA A 1041 22.48 -27.28 -12.29
N ALA A 1042 22.04 -26.61 -11.21
CA ALA A 1042 22.19 -27.11 -9.84
C ALA A 1042 21.39 -28.39 -9.58
N TRP A 1043 20.17 -28.49 -10.14
CA TRP A 1043 19.35 -29.69 -10.05
C TRP A 1043 20.00 -30.89 -10.77
N LYS A 1044 20.52 -30.69 -11.98
CA LYS A 1044 21.26 -31.72 -12.74
C LYS A 1044 22.52 -32.20 -12.01
N LYS A 1045 23.20 -31.32 -11.27
CA LYS A 1045 24.34 -31.69 -10.42
C LYS A 1045 23.91 -32.59 -9.24
N ALA A 1046 22.72 -32.35 -8.68
CA ALA A 1046 22.18 -33.10 -7.54
C ALA A 1046 21.51 -34.42 -7.95
N GLU A 1047 20.81 -34.46 -9.08
CA GLU A 1047 20.10 -35.63 -9.62
C GLU A 1047 20.53 -35.96 -11.07
N PRO A 1048 21.81 -36.36 -11.33
CA PRO A 1048 22.32 -36.55 -12.69
C PRO A 1048 21.50 -37.53 -13.55
N ALA A 1049 20.90 -38.54 -12.93
CA ALA A 1049 20.04 -39.53 -13.59
C ALA A 1049 18.78 -38.91 -14.25
N ARG A 1050 18.31 -37.75 -13.77
CA ARG A 1050 17.16 -37.02 -14.34
C ARG A 1050 17.57 -35.95 -15.35
N SER A 1051 18.85 -35.85 -15.73
CA SER A 1051 19.34 -34.74 -16.56
C SER A 1051 18.53 -34.48 -17.84
N ALA A 1052 18.11 -35.55 -18.54
CA ALA A 1052 17.29 -35.44 -19.76
C ALA A 1052 15.82 -35.03 -19.49
N GLU A 1053 15.28 -35.34 -18.32
CA GLU A 1053 13.98 -34.82 -17.87
C GLU A 1053 14.08 -33.32 -17.57
N ILE A 1054 15.12 -32.92 -16.84
CA ILE A 1054 15.35 -31.52 -16.42
C ILE A 1054 15.63 -30.64 -17.64
N ASP A 1055 16.47 -31.08 -18.58
CA ASP A 1055 16.72 -30.36 -19.84
C ASP A 1055 15.43 -30.19 -20.66
N LYS A 1056 14.60 -31.24 -20.76
CA LYS A 1056 13.30 -31.16 -21.44
C LYS A 1056 12.34 -30.19 -20.75
N ARG A 1057 12.27 -30.19 -19.42
CA ARG A 1057 11.44 -29.26 -18.63
C ARG A 1057 11.91 -27.81 -18.81
N LEU A 1058 13.23 -27.58 -18.86
CA LEU A 1058 13.82 -26.26 -19.10
C LEU A 1058 13.49 -25.75 -20.51
N GLU A 1059 13.56 -26.61 -21.53
CA GLU A 1059 13.16 -26.28 -22.91
C GLU A 1059 11.66 -25.99 -23.02
N GLN A 1060 10.81 -26.79 -22.38
CA GLN A 1060 9.35 -26.59 -22.33
C GLN A 1060 8.95 -25.28 -21.62
N ALA A 1061 9.73 -24.85 -20.62
CA ALA A 1061 9.54 -23.60 -19.90
C ALA A 1061 10.19 -22.37 -20.58
N HIS A 1062 10.81 -22.54 -21.76
CA HIS A 1062 11.59 -21.51 -22.46
C HIS A 1062 12.75 -20.91 -21.63
N GLY A 1063 13.35 -21.69 -20.73
CA GLY A 1063 14.52 -21.29 -19.95
C GLY A 1063 15.83 -21.31 -20.75
N THR A 1064 16.82 -20.57 -20.28
CA THR A 1064 18.16 -20.48 -20.89
C THR A 1064 19.07 -21.57 -20.33
N LYS A 1065 19.91 -22.20 -21.16
CA LYS A 1065 20.86 -23.23 -20.71
C LYS A 1065 22.17 -22.60 -20.21
N GLU A 1066 22.37 -22.63 -18.89
CA GLU A 1066 23.56 -22.11 -18.21
C GLU A 1066 24.61 -23.21 -18.01
N ASN A 1067 25.53 -23.33 -18.97
CA ASN A 1067 26.52 -24.41 -19.05
C ASN A 1067 27.98 -23.92 -18.86
N GLY A 1068 28.21 -22.76 -18.23
CA GLY A 1068 29.54 -22.17 -18.09
C GLY A 1068 29.63 -21.15 -16.96
N PRO A 1069 30.85 -20.88 -16.43
CA PRO A 1069 31.03 -20.11 -15.21
C PRO A 1069 30.52 -18.67 -15.35
N SER A 1070 29.70 -18.23 -14.40
CA SER A 1070 29.15 -16.88 -14.37
C SER A 1070 29.24 -16.24 -12.98
N LEU A 1071 29.21 -14.91 -12.96
CA LEU A 1071 29.05 -14.10 -11.75
C LEU A 1071 27.98 -13.06 -12.06
N ARG A 1072 26.85 -13.15 -11.34
CA ARG A 1072 25.64 -12.36 -11.59
C ARG A 1072 25.34 -11.52 -10.36
N PHE A 1073 25.00 -10.26 -10.61
CA PHE A 1073 24.59 -9.28 -9.62
C PHE A 1073 23.15 -8.90 -9.97
N VAL A 1074 22.21 -9.07 -9.04
CA VAL A 1074 20.80 -8.74 -9.26
C VAL A 1074 20.31 -7.81 -8.17
N LEU A 1075 20.00 -6.56 -8.53
CA LEU A 1075 19.54 -5.52 -7.61
C LEU A 1075 18.01 -5.45 -7.65
N ASN A 1076 17.36 -5.90 -6.58
CA ASN A 1076 15.93 -5.71 -6.37
C ASN A 1076 15.68 -4.44 -5.53
N TRP A 1077 14.58 -3.74 -5.78
CA TRP A 1077 13.95 -2.79 -4.85
C TRP A 1077 12.44 -3.03 -4.76
N GLU A 1078 11.86 -2.71 -3.61
CA GLU A 1078 10.50 -3.14 -3.22
C GLU A 1078 9.45 -2.01 -3.36
N THR A 1079 9.74 -0.99 -4.17
CA THR A 1079 9.04 0.30 -4.14
C THR A 1079 8.94 0.95 -5.54
N ASP A 1080 7.73 0.99 -6.12
CA ASP A 1080 7.48 1.42 -7.52
C ASP A 1080 7.90 2.86 -7.85
N ALA A 1081 7.83 3.76 -6.87
CA ALA A 1081 8.09 5.19 -7.03
C ALA A 1081 9.53 5.59 -6.67
N ASN A 1082 10.43 4.62 -6.56
CA ASN A 1082 11.84 4.81 -6.25
C ASN A 1082 12.68 4.51 -7.49
N ASP A 1083 13.60 5.41 -7.81
CA ASP A 1083 14.54 5.33 -8.93
C ASP A 1083 15.92 4.96 -8.38
N VAL A 1084 16.41 3.75 -8.71
CA VAL A 1084 17.56 3.09 -8.06
C VAL A 1084 18.49 2.43 -9.09
N ASP A 1085 19.53 3.13 -9.53
CA ASP A 1085 20.54 2.55 -10.41
C ASP A 1085 21.47 1.59 -9.66
N PHE A 1086 21.80 0.47 -10.30
CA PHE A 1086 22.95 -0.34 -9.93
C PHE A 1086 24.26 0.19 -10.53
N HIS A 1087 25.23 0.47 -9.67
CA HIS A 1087 26.59 0.88 -10.05
C HIS A 1087 27.60 -0.23 -9.69
N ILE A 1088 28.36 -0.67 -10.69
CA ILE A 1088 29.47 -1.63 -10.49
C ILE A 1088 30.79 -1.05 -11.03
N ARG A 1089 31.86 -1.16 -10.23
CA ARG A 1089 33.22 -0.76 -10.59
C ARG A 1089 34.18 -1.94 -10.50
N ASP A 1090 35.13 -2.03 -11.41
CA ASP A 1090 36.15 -3.09 -11.44
C ASP A 1090 37.56 -2.58 -11.01
N ALA A 1091 38.48 -3.51 -10.76
CA ALA A 1091 39.85 -3.20 -10.36
C ALA A 1091 40.74 -2.61 -11.48
N GLN A 1092 40.24 -2.51 -12.71
CA GLN A 1092 40.91 -1.83 -13.83
C GLN A 1092 40.43 -0.36 -13.98
N GLY A 1093 39.51 0.09 -13.13
CA GLY A 1093 38.93 1.43 -13.17
C GLY A 1093 37.71 1.55 -14.09
N GLY A 1094 37.20 0.43 -14.63
CA GLY A 1094 35.94 0.40 -15.35
C GLY A 1094 34.76 0.66 -14.40
N HIS A 1095 33.71 1.30 -14.92
CA HIS A 1095 32.47 1.60 -14.20
C HIS A 1095 31.28 1.39 -15.15
N ALA A 1096 30.36 0.52 -14.75
CA ALA A 1096 29.09 0.31 -15.44
C ALA A 1096 27.89 0.75 -14.57
N TYR A 1097 26.90 1.32 -15.26
CA TYR A 1097 25.67 1.93 -14.76
C TYR A 1097 24.72 2.18 -15.96
N TYR A 1098 23.51 2.73 -15.77
CA TYR A 1098 22.52 2.95 -16.86
C TYR A 1098 23.11 3.61 -18.12
N GLY A 1099 23.94 4.65 -17.95
CA GLY A 1099 24.58 5.41 -19.03
C GLY A 1099 25.81 4.77 -19.65
N SER A 1100 26.33 3.68 -19.09
CA SER A 1100 27.46 2.91 -19.60
C SER A 1100 27.29 1.44 -19.20
N ARG A 1101 26.44 0.70 -19.92
CA ARG A 1101 25.94 -0.61 -19.48
C ARG A 1101 26.95 -1.77 -19.54
N THR A 1102 28.23 -1.54 -19.85
CA THR A 1102 29.24 -2.61 -20.00
C THR A 1102 30.57 -2.24 -19.36
N LEU A 1103 31.30 -3.25 -18.86
CA LEU A 1103 32.69 -3.10 -18.41
C LEU A 1103 33.66 -3.54 -19.50
N GLY A 1104 34.82 -2.86 -19.61
CA GLY A 1104 35.89 -3.23 -20.55
C GLY A 1104 36.49 -4.62 -20.29
N SER A 1105 36.36 -5.13 -19.06
CA SER A 1105 36.73 -6.48 -18.66
C SER A 1105 35.70 -7.58 -19.01
N GLY A 1106 34.58 -7.19 -19.62
CA GLY A 1106 33.43 -8.04 -19.88
C GLY A 1106 32.38 -7.99 -18.76
N GLY A 1107 31.12 -7.92 -19.18
CA GLY A 1107 29.92 -7.81 -18.33
C GLY A 1107 28.91 -6.85 -18.95
N GLU A 1108 27.61 -7.14 -18.80
CA GLU A 1108 26.49 -6.38 -19.38
C GLU A 1108 25.41 -6.13 -18.32
N LEU A 1109 24.91 -4.89 -18.23
CA LEU A 1109 23.68 -4.47 -17.55
C LEU A 1109 22.53 -4.50 -18.58
N TYR A 1110 21.54 -5.39 -18.41
CA TYR A 1110 20.50 -5.63 -19.42
C TYR A 1110 19.07 -5.64 -18.86
N ALA A 1111 18.92 -5.17 -17.63
CA ALA A 1111 17.68 -4.57 -17.15
C ALA A 1111 18.07 -3.21 -16.54
N ASP A 1112 17.37 -2.19 -16.97
CA ASP A 1112 17.54 -0.77 -16.68
C ASP A 1112 16.10 -0.24 -16.58
N VAL A 1113 15.67 0.13 -15.36
CA VAL A 1113 14.24 0.26 -15.02
C VAL A 1113 13.94 1.64 -14.42
N THR A 1114 14.18 2.67 -15.24
CA THR A 1114 13.88 4.10 -14.94
C THR A 1114 12.44 4.41 -14.50
N THR A 1115 11.49 3.47 -14.62
CA THR A 1115 10.14 3.58 -14.05
C THR A 1115 9.60 2.23 -13.58
N GLY A 1116 9.49 2.02 -12.26
CA GLY A 1116 8.77 0.90 -11.66
C GLY A 1116 9.57 0.13 -10.61
N TYR A 1117 9.29 -1.17 -10.49
CA TYR A 1117 10.04 -2.08 -9.62
C TYR A 1117 11.25 -2.69 -10.35
N GLY A 1118 12.35 -2.88 -9.62
CA GLY A 1118 13.44 -3.75 -10.03
C GLY A 1118 12.99 -5.21 -10.29
N PRO A 1119 13.82 -6.02 -10.97
CA PRO A 1119 15.26 -6.01 -10.75
C PRO A 1119 16.12 -5.57 -11.94
N GLU A 1120 17.23 -4.90 -11.63
CA GLU A 1120 18.36 -4.78 -12.55
C GLU A 1120 19.28 -6.00 -12.45
N CYS A 1121 19.94 -6.36 -13.56
CA CYS A 1121 20.85 -7.50 -13.60
C CYS A 1121 22.11 -7.19 -14.40
N PHE A 1122 23.27 -7.41 -13.76
CA PHE A 1122 24.59 -7.39 -14.38
C PHE A 1122 25.18 -8.80 -14.37
N THR A 1123 25.60 -9.33 -15.53
CA THR A 1123 26.15 -10.70 -15.64
C THR A 1123 27.53 -10.71 -16.30
N ILE A 1124 28.51 -11.29 -15.61
CA ILE A 1124 29.88 -11.53 -16.08
C ILE A 1124 30.04 -13.01 -16.41
N ARG A 1125 30.23 -13.35 -17.69
CA ARG A 1125 30.37 -14.73 -18.20
C ARG A 1125 31.83 -15.16 -18.43
N THR A 1126 32.80 -14.37 -17.96
CA THR A 1126 34.23 -14.73 -18.03
C THR A 1126 34.61 -15.69 -16.89
N PRO A 1127 35.55 -16.64 -17.11
CA PRO A 1127 36.02 -17.55 -16.07
C PRO A 1127 36.62 -16.82 -14.86
N LYS A 1128 36.41 -17.35 -13.65
CA LYS A 1128 36.84 -16.73 -12.38
C LYS A 1128 38.31 -16.29 -12.35
N ALA A 1129 39.20 -17.02 -13.02
CA ALA A 1129 40.63 -16.68 -13.10
C ALA A 1129 40.94 -15.39 -13.89
N GLN A 1130 40.04 -14.94 -14.77
CA GLN A 1130 40.24 -13.81 -15.70
C GLN A 1130 39.52 -12.52 -15.26
N ARG A 1131 38.73 -12.57 -14.19
CA ARG A 1131 37.92 -11.45 -13.67
C ARG A 1131 38.77 -10.44 -12.88
N PRO A 1132 38.68 -9.12 -13.11
CA PRO A 1132 39.40 -8.08 -12.36
C PRO A 1132 38.75 -7.78 -11.00
N TYR A 1133 38.85 -8.73 -10.07
CA TYR A 1133 38.54 -8.50 -8.67
C TYR A 1133 39.50 -7.47 -8.02
N PRO A 1134 39.07 -6.68 -7.03
CA PRO A 1134 37.70 -6.61 -6.50
C PRO A 1134 36.72 -5.87 -7.42
N TYR A 1135 35.44 -6.26 -7.33
CA TYR A 1135 34.33 -5.43 -7.79
C TYR A 1135 33.81 -4.60 -6.62
N ARG A 1136 33.63 -3.29 -6.78
CA ARG A 1136 32.93 -2.43 -5.80
C ARG A 1136 31.52 -2.14 -6.30
N LEU A 1137 30.56 -2.22 -5.36
CA LEU A 1137 29.13 -2.28 -5.65
C LEU A 1137 28.45 -1.12 -4.93
N GLU A 1138 27.68 -0.33 -5.66
CA GLU A 1138 26.99 0.85 -5.14
C GLU A 1138 25.54 0.84 -5.66
N ALA A 1139 24.57 1.23 -4.84
CA ALA A 1139 23.21 1.56 -5.30
C ALA A 1139 22.99 3.06 -5.15
N HIS A 1140 22.53 3.72 -6.22
CA HIS A 1140 22.34 5.16 -6.26
C HIS A 1140 20.85 5.50 -6.26
N TYR A 1141 20.41 6.33 -5.31
CA TYR A 1141 19.00 6.62 -5.09
C TYR A 1141 18.64 8.03 -5.59
N PHE A 1142 18.05 8.17 -6.78
CA PHE A 1142 17.86 9.50 -7.38
C PHE A 1142 16.82 10.35 -6.68
N ALA A 1143 15.70 9.72 -6.29
CA ALA A 1143 14.56 10.39 -5.69
C ALA A 1143 13.77 9.46 -4.77
N ARG A 1144 13.38 10.00 -3.61
CA ARG A 1144 12.45 9.36 -2.69
C ARG A 1144 11.01 9.38 -3.21
N GLY A 1145 10.46 8.19 -3.38
CA GLY A 1145 9.01 7.98 -3.46
C GLY A 1145 8.30 8.31 -2.15
N PRO A 1146 6.96 8.25 -2.11
CA PRO A 1146 6.16 8.68 -0.96
C PRO A 1146 6.35 7.83 0.31
N MET A 1147 7.11 6.73 0.23
CA MET A 1147 7.56 5.97 1.40
C MET A 1147 8.64 6.67 2.23
N GLY A 1148 9.31 7.70 1.71
CA GLY A 1148 10.38 8.42 2.43
C GLY A 1148 11.70 7.65 2.58
N TYR A 1149 11.74 6.35 2.24
CA TYR A 1149 12.96 5.57 2.14
C TYR A 1149 12.88 4.53 1.01
N GLY A 1150 14.04 4.18 0.46
CA GLY A 1150 14.27 3.10 -0.47
C GLY A 1150 14.71 1.83 0.25
N MET A 1151 14.23 0.68 -0.23
CA MET A 1151 14.53 -0.61 0.36
C MET A 1151 14.58 -1.73 -0.67
N GLY A 1152 15.52 -2.67 -0.50
CA GLY A 1152 15.77 -3.72 -1.47
C GLY A 1152 16.87 -4.69 -1.06
N LYS A 1153 17.35 -5.48 -2.04
CA LYS A 1153 18.45 -6.43 -1.88
C LYS A 1153 19.27 -6.52 -3.16
N LEU A 1154 20.60 -6.40 -3.04
CA LEU A 1154 21.53 -6.91 -4.04
C LEU A 1154 21.84 -8.37 -3.72
N GLN A 1155 21.61 -9.25 -4.68
CA GLN A 1155 22.00 -10.66 -4.60
C GLN A 1155 23.16 -10.90 -5.57
N VAL A 1156 24.26 -11.46 -5.05
CA VAL A 1156 25.40 -11.92 -5.84
C VAL A 1156 25.30 -13.44 -5.96
N ILE A 1157 25.41 -13.96 -7.19
CA ILE A 1157 25.39 -15.39 -7.49
C ILE A 1157 26.63 -15.73 -8.31
N GLU A 1158 27.48 -16.63 -7.79
CA GLU A 1158 28.59 -17.21 -8.56
C GLU A 1158 28.28 -18.66 -8.91
N HIS A 1159 28.43 -18.99 -10.19
CA HIS A 1159 28.27 -20.32 -10.77
C HIS A 1159 29.62 -20.82 -11.29
N ASP A 1160 29.97 -22.06 -10.94
CA ASP A 1160 31.22 -22.71 -11.38
C ASP A 1160 31.20 -23.17 -12.85
N GLY A 1161 30.01 -23.27 -13.47
CA GLY A 1161 29.76 -23.88 -14.78
C GLY A 1161 29.23 -25.32 -14.66
N ASP A 1162 29.67 -26.07 -13.65
CA ASP A 1162 29.26 -27.45 -13.36
C ASP A 1162 28.01 -27.55 -12.44
N GLY A 1163 27.36 -26.42 -12.13
CA GLY A 1163 26.11 -26.37 -11.34
C GLY A 1163 26.27 -26.13 -9.84
N THR A 1164 27.48 -25.85 -9.33
CA THR A 1164 27.62 -25.32 -7.96
C THR A 1164 27.27 -23.84 -7.99
N LEU A 1165 26.41 -23.40 -7.07
CA LEU A 1165 26.03 -22.01 -6.90
C LEU A 1165 26.42 -21.56 -5.50
N THR A 1166 27.09 -20.41 -5.42
CA THR A 1166 27.31 -19.69 -4.15
C THR A 1166 26.54 -18.37 -4.17
N PHE A 1167 26.14 -17.91 -2.98
CA PHE A 1167 25.25 -16.78 -2.79
C PHE A 1167 25.81 -15.82 -1.75
N ASP A 1168 25.68 -14.53 -2.01
CA ASP A 1168 25.94 -13.46 -1.06
C ASP A 1168 24.78 -12.45 -1.14
N GLU A 1169 24.21 -12.12 0.00
CA GLU A 1169 22.90 -11.49 0.15
C GLU A 1169 23.07 -10.15 0.86
N ARG A 1170 22.89 -9.05 0.12
CA ARG A 1170 23.19 -7.69 0.57
C ARG A 1170 21.91 -6.84 0.58
N PRO A 1171 21.00 -7.05 1.55
CA PRO A 1171 19.83 -6.21 1.77
C PRO A 1171 20.24 -4.83 2.25
N TYR A 1172 19.52 -3.80 1.82
CA TYR A 1172 19.87 -2.40 2.10
C TYR A 1172 18.65 -1.55 2.49
N VAL A 1173 18.93 -0.32 2.92
CA VAL A 1173 18.00 0.79 3.12
C VAL A 1173 18.73 2.06 2.65
N VAL A 1174 18.00 3.04 2.12
CA VAL A 1174 18.49 4.37 1.78
C VAL A 1174 17.40 5.40 2.08
N MET A 1175 17.74 6.57 2.60
CA MET A 1175 16.76 7.57 3.07
C MET A 1175 16.93 8.96 2.42
N VAL A 1176 18.07 9.21 1.80
CA VAL A 1176 18.49 10.55 1.35
C VAL A 1176 18.54 10.61 -0.18
N ASP A 1177 17.92 11.64 -0.75
CA ASP A 1177 17.90 11.89 -2.20
C ASP A 1177 19.34 12.04 -2.75
N ARG A 1178 19.65 11.39 -3.87
CA ARG A 1178 20.96 11.35 -4.54
C ARG A 1178 22.10 10.75 -3.71
N ALA A 1179 21.78 10.00 -2.66
CA ALA A 1179 22.77 9.28 -1.87
C ALA A 1179 23.18 7.96 -2.52
N TYR A 1180 24.41 7.53 -2.22
CA TYR A 1180 24.94 6.22 -2.59
C TYR A 1180 24.97 5.30 -1.37
N VAL A 1181 24.42 4.10 -1.49
CA VAL A 1181 24.68 3.00 -0.56
C VAL A 1181 25.92 2.24 -1.06
N ASP A 1182 26.99 2.21 -0.27
CA ASP A 1182 28.09 1.28 -0.52
C ASP A 1182 27.61 -0.13 -0.14
N LEU A 1183 27.40 -0.98 -1.15
CA LEU A 1183 27.00 -2.38 -1.01
C LEU A 1183 28.21 -3.30 -0.85
N GLY A 1184 29.39 -2.75 -0.55
CA GLY A 1184 30.64 -3.45 -0.28
C GLY A 1184 31.41 -3.85 -1.54
N ARG A 1185 32.43 -4.69 -1.31
CA ARG A 1185 33.25 -5.28 -2.37
C ARG A 1185 32.95 -6.77 -2.54
N VAL A 1186 33.17 -7.30 -3.74
CA VAL A 1186 33.28 -8.73 -4.00
C VAL A 1186 34.73 -8.99 -4.36
N GLU A 1187 35.40 -9.74 -3.48
CA GLU A 1187 36.79 -10.18 -3.61
C GLU A 1187 36.87 -11.50 -4.43
N LYS A 1188 38.09 -11.99 -4.68
CA LYS A 1188 38.36 -13.16 -5.52
C LYS A 1188 38.14 -14.50 -4.81
#